data_AF-A0A925NR53-F1
#
_entry.id   AF-A0A925NR53-F1
#
_cell.length_a   1.000
_cell.length_b   1.000
_cell.length_c   1.000
_cell.angle_alpha   90.00
_cell.angle_beta   90.00
_cell.angle_gamma   90.00
#
_symmetry.space_group_name_H-M   'P 1'
#
loop_
_entity.id
_entity.type
_entity.pdbx_description
1 polymer ?
#
loop_
_entity_poly.entity_id
_entity_poly.type
_entity_poly.pdbx_seq_one_letter_code
_entity_poly.pdbx_strand_id
1 'polypeptide(L)'
;MKTSPTHQCREEGSYLVATVLFTAIMTFSLAGYLSLASSQNRSTYRSLAWNSIVPVMEAGVEEALAHLNKNGVTNIAADGWSSSVTNQYSKTTAIGDSSYTATIVVANPSRPEILAVGTVPAPLASAGLGPLLAAAGVNTPQASITRRVRVTTRNNALFVKGMVAVNNIGWNGNIMSDSFDSTDPLYSSQRRYDMAKRKDNGSVASNDGSVSMGGGTIYGSVSTGPTGSASGGKVGDAAWMADSTKSGIQPGHYANDMNVQFPPVNAPSTAGSFTPSGGTGSYTNSTFTTSVIISDVYPSPVPASGVTTNSVSTVTSFTFPSVYFGGVITNSVVVISPNYPNPLPAGAIVTNTSFVVSSTIPNPVPAGGYVTLTTNTTSSGYPAFGTFTGTVTTNTSAMSNQKNAPASGTYVPGSLVTLPNGRYTYLAITGYNYQLITGYRYATTTYSYHTVSYTYVAAINYTYSGYTTNLVVTTASFSYILGSGTYVLDSLSLSGQSQMLVTGNAILYVKGALSMAGQSQIILSQGASLKLYVGGDASLKGNGVMNYSLDALQFSLYGLPTCTSIDLGGNASFTGTMYAPNAAFKAGGGGNNQYDCVGAVIVKSVSMNGHFTFHYDEALGKNGPSSGFVVTSWNEE
;
A
#
# COMPACT_ATOMS: atom_id res chain seq x y z
N MET A 1 -11.70 -127.70 -47.43
CA MET A 1 -10.67 -127.37 -46.41
C MET A 1 -10.56 -125.86 -46.36
N LYS A 2 -10.76 -125.24 -45.20
CA LYS A 2 -10.78 -123.78 -44.97
C LYS A 2 -9.43 -123.12 -45.27
N THR A 3 -9.42 -122.00 -45.99
CA THR A 3 -8.42 -120.92 -45.84
C THR A 3 -9.10 -119.56 -46.02
N SER A 4 -8.80 -118.64 -45.11
CA SER A 4 -9.55 -117.42 -44.77
C SER A 4 -9.32 -116.25 -45.72
N PRO A 5 -10.31 -115.35 -45.93
CA PRO A 5 -10.07 -114.05 -46.55
C PRO A 5 -9.41 -113.09 -45.54
N THR A 6 -8.26 -112.54 -45.90
CA THR A 6 -7.59 -111.48 -45.14
C THR A 6 -8.36 -110.16 -45.32
N HIS A 7 -8.95 -109.66 -44.23
CA HIS A 7 -9.56 -108.33 -44.15
C HIS A 7 -8.50 -107.22 -44.27
N GLN A 8 -8.46 -106.49 -45.38
CA GLN A 8 -7.73 -105.22 -45.50
C GLN A 8 -8.64 -103.97 -45.46
N CYS A 9 -9.91 -104.09 -45.05
CA CYS A 9 -10.83 -102.93 -45.01
C CYS A 9 -10.76 -102.08 -43.73
N ARG A 10 -9.77 -102.27 -42.84
CA ARG A 10 -9.68 -101.56 -41.53
C ARG A 10 -8.62 -100.46 -41.45
N GLU A 11 -7.62 -100.45 -42.33
CA GLU A 11 -6.54 -99.45 -42.26
C GLU A 11 -6.90 -98.14 -42.98
N GLU A 12 -7.63 -98.17 -44.09
CA GLU A 12 -7.97 -96.96 -44.87
C GLU A 12 -8.96 -96.00 -44.17
N GLY A 13 -9.87 -96.51 -43.33
CA GLY A 13 -10.82 -95.67 -42.57
C GLY A 13 -10.18 -94.88 -41.43
N SER A 14 -9.08 -95.38 -40.87
CA SER A 14 -8.36 -94.73 -39.76
C SER A 14 -7.62 -93.47 -40.22
N TYR A 15 -7.01 -93.52 -41.41
CA TYR A 15 -6.32 -92.37 -42.01
C TYR A 15 -7.30 -91.24 -42.41
N LEU A 16 -8.49 -91.59 -42.90
CA LEU A 16 -9.52 -90.61 -43.23
C LEU A 16 -10.03 -89.88 -41.97
N VAL A 17 -10.31 -90.61 -40.89
CA VAL A 17 -10.77 -90.00 -39.63
C VAL A 17 -9.67 -89.14 -39.00
N ALA A 18 -8.42 -89.60 -39.02
CA ALA A 18 -7.29 -88.81 -38.53
C ALA A 18 -7.12 -87.51 -39.33
N THR A 19 -7.18 -87.56 -40.68
CA THR A 19 -7.05 -86.36 -41.53
C THR A 19 -8.21 -85.38 -41.35
N VAL A 20 -9.44 -85.85 -41.19
CA VAL A 20 -10.60 -85.00 -40.87
C VAL A 20 -10.46 -84.34 -39.49
N LEU A 21 -10.00 -85.08 -38.48
CA LEU A 21 -9.77 -84.52 -37.14
C LEU A 21 -8.61 -83.51 -37.13
N PHE A 22 -7.50 -83.80 -37.81
CA PHE A 22 -6.38 -82.86 -37.94
C PHE A 22 -6.78 -81.58 -38.69
N THR A 23 -7.53 -81.71 -39.79
CA THR A 23 -8.04 -80.55 -40.54
C THR A 23 -9.07 -79.76 -39.75
N ALA A 24 -9.95 -80.41 -38.97
CA ALA A 24 -10.88 -79.73 -38.08
C ALA A 24 -10.14 -78.93 -36.99
N ILE A 25 -9.17 -79.54 -36.31
CA ILE A 25 -8.35 -78.88 -35.28
C ILE A 25 -7.59 -77.68 -35.87
N MET A 26 -6.99 -77.84 -37.04
CA MET A 26 -6.30 -76.76 -37.76
C MET A 26 -7.27 -75.62 -38.12
N THR A 27 -8.48 -75.95 -38.60
CA THR A 27 -9.49 -74.96 -38.99
C THR A 27 -10.01 -74.19 -37.78
N PHE A 28 -10.33 -74.86 -36.67
CA PHE A 28 -10.75 -74.21 -35.43
C PHE A 28 -9.64 -73.35 -34.84
N SER A 29 -8.40 -73.83 -34.85
CA SER A 29 -7.26 -73.06 -34.37
C SER A 29 -7.03 -71.81 -35.22
N LEU A 30 -7.06 -71.93 -36.55
CA LEU A 30 -6.92 -70.81 -37.47
C LEU A 30 -8.07 -69.79 -37.29
N ALA A 31 -9.31 -70.26 -37.17
CA ALA A 31 -10.46 -69.40 -36.91
C ALA A 31 -10.32 -68.65 -35.57
N GLY A 32 -9.84 -69.33 -34.54
CA GLY A 32 -9.52 -68.72 -33.23
C GLY A 32 -8.44 -67.65 -33.35
N TYR A 33 -7.33 -67.93 -34.04
CA TYR A 33 -6.24 -66.98 -34.25
C TYR A 33 -6.68 -65.77 -35.09
N LEU A 34 -7.46 -65.98 -36.15
CA LEU A 34 -7.99 -64.88 -36.97
C LEU A 34 -8.94 -63.99 -36.17
N SER A 35 -9.79 -64.57 -35.31
CA SER A 35 -10.67 -63.82 -34.41
C SER A 35 -9.88 -62.99 -33.40
N LEU A 36 -8.85 -63.59 -32.79
CA LEU A 36 -7.97 -62.88 -31.86
C LEU A 36 -7.19 -61.75 -32.55
N ALA A 37 -6.62 -62.01 -33.73
CA ALA A 37 -5.89 -61.02 -34.51
C ALA A 37 -6.80 -59.86 -34.94
N SER A 38 -8.04 -60.14 -35.37
CA SER A 38 -9.04 -59.12 -35.68
C SER A 38 -9.41 -58.26 -34.47
N SER A 39 -9.58 -58.89 -33.30
CA SER A 39 -9.85 -58.18 -32.03
C SER A 39 -8.68 -57.30 -31.60
N GLN A 40 -7.45 -57.81 -31.67
CA GLN A 40 -6.24 -57.05 -31.39
C GLN A 40 -6.09 -55.86 -32.35
N ASN A 41 -6.30 -56.10 -33.64
CA ASN A 41 -6.25 -55.05 -34.66
C ASN A 41 -7.28 -53.95 -34.37
N ARG A 42 -8.53 -54.32 -34.05
CA ARG A 42 -9.59 -53.38 -33.67
C ARG A 42 -9.24 -52.58 -32.41
N SER A 43 -8.63 -53.23 -31.41
CA SER A 43 -8.19 -52.57 -30.19
C SER A 43 -7.10 -51.54 -30.48
N THR A 44 -6.06 -51.93 -31.22
CA THR A 44 -4.96 -51.03 -31.62
C THR A 44 -5.47 -49.84 -32.41
N TYR A 45 -6.33 -50.06 -33.41
CA TYR A 45 -6.89 -48.98 -34.21
C TYR A 45 -7.77 -48.03 -33.38
N ARG A 46 -8.58 -48.54 -32.44
CA ARG A 46 -9.35 -47.69 -31.53
C ARG A 46 -8.45 -46.82 -30.65
N SER A 47 -7.36 -47.37 -30.13
CA SER A 47 -6.38 -46.62 -29.35
C SER A 47 -5.69 -45.54 -30.20
N LEU A 48 -5.35 -45.85 -31.46
CA LEU A 48 -4.79 -44.87 -32.40
C LEU A 48 -5.79 -43.73 -32.67
N ALA A 49 -7.05 -44.06 -32.97
CA ALA A 49 -8.10 -43.06 -33.19
C ALA A 49 -8.37 -42.22 -31.94
N TRP A 50 -8.42 -42.84 -30.75
CA TRP A 50 -8.58 -42.12 -29.49
C TRP A 50 -7.48 -41.09 -29.24
N ASN A 51 -6.23 -41.46 -29.55
CA ASN A 51 -5.07 -40.57 -29.43
C ASN A 51 -5.05 -39.49 -30.52
N SER A 52 -5.49 -39.80 -31.75
CA SER A 52 -5.49 -38.84 -32.86
C SER A 52 -6.56 -37.75 -32.74
N ILE A 53 -7.58 -37.93 -31.87
CA ILE A 53 -8.59 -36.88 -31.61
C ILE A 53 -8.00 -35.69 -30.85
N VAL A 54 -7.01 -35.89 -29.98
CA VAL A 54 -6.43 -34.83 -29.12
C VAL A 54 -6.03 -33.59 -29.94
N PRO A 55 -5.16 -33.69 -30.97
CA PRO A 55 -4.76 -32.53 -31.75
C PRO A 55 -5.93 -31.89 -32.53
N VAL A 56 -6.92 -32.68 -32.96
CA VAL A 56 -8.12 -32.15 -33.64
C VAL A 56 -8.95 -31.31 -32.69
N MET A 57 -9.08 -31.74 -31.44
CA MET A 57 -9.83 -31.03 -30.42
C MET A 57 -9.07 -29.78 -29.92
N GLU A 58 -7.76 -29.87 -29.75
CA GLU A 58 -6.87 -28.74 -29.47
C GLU A 58 -7.01 -27.67 -30.55
N ALA A 59 -7.04 -28.05 -31.84
CA ALA A 59 -7.30 -27.09 -32.91
C ALA A 59 -8.63 -26.34 -32.75
N GLY A 60 -9.67 -27.01 -32.22
CA GLY A 60 -10.93 -26.34 -31.89
C GLY A 60 -10.83 -25.38 -30.71
N VAL A 61 -10.02 -25.72 -29.68
CA VAL A 61 -9.73 -24.79 -28.57
C VAL A 61 -8.97 -23.57 -29.07
N GLU A 62 -7.96 -23.76 -29.92
CA GLU A 62 -7.16 -22.68 -30.49
C GLU A 62 -8.00 -21.75 -31.37
N GLU A 63 -8.88 -22.30 -32.23
CA GLU A 63 -9.81 -21.50 -33.04
C GLU A 63 -10.73 -20.64 -32.15
N ALA A 64 -11.28 -21.22 -31.08
CA ALA A 64 -12.13 -20.50 -30.14
C ALA A 64 -11.37 -19.41 -29.38
N LEU A 65 -10.16 -19.71 -28.91
CA LEU A 65 -9.32 -18.77 -28.17
C LEU A 65 -8.85 -17.62 -29.07
N ALA A 66 -8.47 -17.91 -30.32
CA ALA A 66 -8.11 -16.90 -31.31
C ALA A 66 -9.31 -15.98 -31.62
N HIS A 67 -10.50 -16.54 -31.77
CA HIS A 67 -11.73 -15.77 -31.98
C HIS A 67 -12.05 -14.86 -30.80
N LEU A 68 -11.97 -15.38 -29.57
CA LEU A 68 -12.13 -14.59 -28.34
C LEU A 68 -11.11 -13.46 -28.24
N ASN A 69 -9.84 -13.71 -28.59
CA ASN A 69 -8.78 -12.71 -28.55
C ASN A 69 -8.92 -11.63 -29.63
N LYS A 70 -9.52 -11.95 -30.78
CA LYS A 70 -9.76 -10.99 -31.87
C LYS A 70 -11.02 -10.16 -31.65
N ASN A 71 -12.14 -10.82 -31.33
CA ASN A 71 -13.47 -10.20 -31.34
C ASN A 71 -14.02 -9.90 -29.93
N GLY A 72 -13.33 -10.35 -28.88
CA GLY A 72 -13.78 -10.22 -27.51
C GLY A 72 -15.09 -10.97 -27.25
N VAL A 73 -15.86 -10.47 -26.28
CA VAL A 73 -17.16 -11.06 -25.89
C VAL A 73 -18.38 -10.34 -26.51
N THR A 74 -18.15 -9.28 -27.28
CA THR A 74 -19.22 -8.42 -27.83
C THR A 74 -19.61 -8.77 -29.26
N ASN A 75 -18.71 -9.35 -30.06
CA ASN A 75 -18.96 -9.66 -31.47
C ASN A 75 -18.66 -11.13 -31.82
N ILE A 76 -19.15 -12.05 -30.99
CA ILE A 76 -18.80 -13.48 -31.12
C ILE A 76 -19.48 -14.13 -32.33
N ALA A 77 -20.58 -13.58 -32.85
CA ALA A 77 -21.24 -14.11 -34.05
C ALA A 77 -20.50 -13.80 -35.37
N ALA A 78 -19.36 -13.12 -35.32
CA ALA A 78 -18.54 -12.83 -36.51
C ALA A 78 -17.75 -14.06 -36.99
N ASP A 79 -17.05 -13.95 -38.13
CA ASP A 79 -16.05 -14.93 -38.61
C ASP A 79 -16.56 -16.39 -38.74
N GLY A 80 -17.85 -16.55 -39.06
CA GLY A 80 -18.47 -17.87 -39.30
C GLY A 80 -18.95 -18.59 -38.04
N TRP A 81 -19.00 -17.91 -36.89
CA TRP A 81 -19.59 -18.43 -35.66
C TRP A 81 -21.09 -18.21 -35.62
N SER A 82 -21.85 -19.27 -35.36
CA SER A 82 -23.31 -19.21 -35.27
C SER A 82 -23.79 -19.37 -33.83
N SER A 83 -24.80 -18.60 -33.42
CA SER A 83 -25.46 -18.81 -32.14
C SER A 83 -26.56 -19.86 -32.28
N SER A 84 -26.44 -20.95 -31.53
CA SER A 84 -27.44 -22.02 -31.49
C SER A 84 -28.40 -21.86 -30.30
N VAL A 85 -27.92 -21.23 -29.20
CA VAL A 85 -28.68 -20.89 -28.00
C VAL A 85 -28.11 -19.61 -27.38
N THR A 86 -28.89 -18.92 -26.54
CA THR A 86 -28.45 -17.67 -25.87
C THR A 86 -27.11 -17.86 -25.15
N ASN A 87 -26.17 -16.95 -25.40
CA ASN A 87 -24.80 -16.95 -24.85
C ASN A 87 -23.93 -18.16 -25.25
N GLN A 88 -24.30 -18.93 -26.27
CA GLN A 88 -23.43 -19.95 -26.85
C GLN A 88 -23.28 -19.77 -28.35
N TYR A 89 -22.05 -19.86 -28.81
CA TYR A 89 -21.67 -19.68 -30.20
C TYR A 89 -20.81 -20.85 -30.61
N SER A 90 -21.17 -21.52 -31.70
CA SER A 90 -20.46 -22.70 -32.18
C SER A 90 -19.94 -22.51 -33.60
N LYS A 91 -18.81 -23.12 -33.88
CA LYS A 91 -18.20 -23.22 -35.22
C LYS A 91 -17.69 -24.65 -35.42
N THR A 92 -18.00 -25.22 -36.57
CA THR A 92 -17.54 -26.57 -36.95
C THR A 92 -16.65 -26.47 -38.19
N THR A 93 -15.48 -27.09 -38.12
CA THR A 93 -14.51 -27.10 -39.22
C THR A 93 -14.00 -28.52 -39.45
N ALA A 94 -13.89 -28.92 -40.72
CA ALA A 94 -13.28 -30.20 -41.10
C ALA A 94 -11.76 -30.07 -41.30
N ILE A 95 -11.03 -31.08 -40.85
CA ILE A 95 -9.59 -31.28 -41.05
C ILE A 95 -9.41 -32.65 -41.69
N GLY A 96 -9.38 -32.69 -43.02
CA GLY A 96 -9.43 -33.95 -43.77
C GLY A 96 -10.72 -34.72 -43.46
N ASP A 97 -10.59 -35.99 -43.06
CA ASP A 97 -11.72 -36.84 -42.68
C ASP A 97 -12.18 -36.64 -41.23
N SER A 98 -11.47 -35.83 -40.45
CA SER A 98 -11.82 -35.49 -39.07
C SER A 98 -12.47 -34.10 -39.01
N SER A 99 -13.15 -33.79 -37.91
CA SER A 99 -13.71 -32.45 -37.70
C SER A 99 -13.65 -32.07 -36.23
N TYR A 100 -13.63 -30.77 -35.96
CA TYR A 100 -13.87 -30.25 -34.63
C TYR A 100 -15.11 -29.37 -34.61
N THR A 101 -15.78 -29.34 -33.48
CA THR A 101 -16.81 -28.34 -33.16
C THR A 101 -16.36 -27.59 -31.93
N ALA A 102 -16.07 -26.30 -32.09
CA ALA A 102 -15.71 -25.40 -31.02
C ALA A 102 -16.94 -24.59 -30.60
N THR A 103 -17.23 -24.51 -29.30
CA THR A 103 -18.35 -23.75 -28.75
C THR A 103 -17.86 -22.82 -27.66
N ILE A 104 -18.12 -21.52 -27.79
CA ILE A 104 -17.84 -20.51 -26.79
C ILE A 104 -19.11 -20.26 -25.98
N VAL A 105 -19.03 -20.41 -24.67
CA VAL A 105 -20.11 -20.16 -23.71
C VAL A 105 -19.77 -18.91 -22.90
N VAL A 106 -20.64 -17.91 -22.98
CA VAL A 106 -20.45 -16.57 -22.40
C VAL A 106 -21.44 -16.33 -21.27
N ALA A 107 -21.55 -17.30 -20.36
CA ALA A 107 -22.37 -17.12 -19.15
C ALA A 107 -21.77 -16.04 -18.24
N ASN A 108 -20.44 -15.91 -18.21
CA ASN A 108 -19.71 -14.85 -17.54
C ASN A 108 -18.76 -14.16 -18.54
N PRO A 109 -18.97 -12.89 -18.91
CA PRO A 109 -18.12 -12.18 -19.88
C PRO A 109 -16.64 -12.07 -19.48
N SER A 110 -16.34 -12.09 -18.18
CA SER A 110 -14.96 -12.03 -17.68
C SER A 110 -14.25 -13.38 -17.69
N ARG A 111 -15.02 -14.47 -17.81
CA ARG A 111 -14.55 -15.86 -17.77
C ARG A 111 -15.37 -16.76 -18.72
N PRO A 112 -15.27 -16.57 -20.04
CA PRO A 112 -15.97 -17.44 -20.98
C PRO A 112 -15.38 -18.86 -20.95
N GLU A 113 -16.23 -19.85 -21.21
CA GLU A 113 -15.84 -21.26 -21.32
C GLU A 113 -15.78 -21.65 -22.80
N ILE A 114 -14.81 -22.50 -23.14
CA ILE A 114 -14.66 -23.10 -24.47
C ILE A 114 -14.94 -24.58 -24.33
N LEU A 115 -15.88 -25.10 -25.11
CA LEU A 115 -16.16 -26.52 -25.28
C LEU A 115 -15.69 -26.92 -26.67
N ALA A 116 -14.64 -27.71 -26.78
CA ALA A 116 -14.18 -28.25 -28.04
C ALA A 116 -14.48 -29.75 -28.11
N VAL A 117 -15.11 -30.18 -29.21
CA VAL A 117 -15.43 -31.58 -29.48
C VAL A 117 -14.67 -31.99 -30.74
N GLY A 118 -13.71 -32.90 -30.60
CA GLY A 118 -12.99 -33.49 -31.72
C GLY A 118 -13.68 -34.77 -32.16
N THR A 119 -13.86 -34.93 -33.47
CA THR A 119 -14.51 -36.07 -34.10
C THR A 119 -13.55 -36.67 -35.14
N VAL A 120 -13.19 -37.93 -34.97
CA VAL A 120 -12.41 -38.68 -35.97
C VAL A 120 -13.21 -39.87 -36.49
N PRO A 121 -12.97 -40.32 -37.71
CA PRO A 121 -13.59 -41.54 -38.23
C PRO A 121 -13.21 -42.77 -37.39
N ALA A 122 -14.19 -43.61 -37.07
CA ALA A 122 -13.91 -44.88 -36.41
C ALA A 122 -13.25 -45.84 -37.41
N PRO A 123 -12.13 -46.48 -37.02
CA PRO A 123 -11.26 -47.18 -37.97
C PRO A 123 -11.83 -48.48 -38.55
N LEU A 124 -12.92 -49.00 -37.99
CA LEU A 124 -13.58 -50.23 -38.44
C LEU A 124 -15.07 -50.18 -38.08
N ALA A 125 -15.78 -49.14 -38.52
CA ALA A 125 -17.23 -49.28 -38.66
C ALA A 125 -17.42 -50.34 -39.76
N SER A 126 -17.90 -51.53 -39.38
CA SER A 126 -18.56 -52.38 -40.36
C SER A 126 -19.51 -51.45 -41.10
N ALA A 127 -19.35 -51.28 -42.41
CA ALA A 127 -20.55 -51.22 -43.23
C ALA A 127 -21.38 -52.37 -42.67
N GLY A 128 -22.53 -52.06 -42.04
CA GLY A 128 -23.40 -53.13 -41.57
C GLY A 128 -23.55 -54.13 -42.71
N LEU A 129 -23.93 -55.37 -42.42
CA LEU A 129 -24.40 -56.26 -43.47
C LEU A 129 -25.67 -55.65 -44.11
N GLY A 130 -25.52 -54.56 -44.85
CA GLY A 130 -26.40 -54.13 -45.91
C GLY A 130 -26.22 -55.12 -47.04
N PRO A 131 -27.27 -55.31 -47.85
CA PRO A 131 -27.30 -56.36 -48.85
C PRO A 131 -26.02 -56.33 -49.69
N LEU A 132 -25.41 -57.50 -49.88
CA LEU A 132 -24.18 -57.75 -50.64
C LEU A 132 -24.31 -57.40 -52.14
N LEU A 133 -25.39 -56.72 -52.53
CA LEU A 133 -25.73 -56.26 -53.87
C LEU A 133 -25.68 -54.73 -53.86
N ALA A 134 -24.73 -54.18 -54.62
CA ALA A 134 -24.46 -52.76 -54.75
C ALA A 134 -25.72 -51.93 -55.05
N ALA A 135 -26.14 -51.11 -54.10
CA ALA A 135 -26.97 -49.94 -54.38
C ALA A 135 -26.03 -48.73 -54.48
N ALA A 136 -25.73 -48.30 -55.70
CA ALA A 136 -25.07 -47.03 -55.94
C ALA A 136 -25.91 -45.89 -55.33
N GLY A 137 -25.36 -45.18 -54.34
CA GLY A 137 -25.99 -43.99 -53.74
C GLY A 137 -26.40 -44.09 -52.26
N VAL A 138 -26.10 -45.17 -51.54
CA VAL A 138 -26.37 -45.24 -50.09
C VAL A 138 -25.17 -44.70 -49.30
N ASN A 139 -25.29 -43.48 -48.76
CA ASN A 139 -24.36 -42.94 -47.77
C ASN A 139 -24.54 -43.69 -46.44
N THR A 140 -23.78 -44.75 -46.20
CA THR A 140 -23.74 -45.35 -44.86
C THR A 140 -23.00 -44.41 -43.91
N PRO A 141 -23.59 -43.97 -42.77
CA PRO A 141 -22.90 -43.11 -41.82
C PRO A 141 -21.63 -43.81 -41.31
N GLN A 142 -20.48 -43.24 -41.61
CA GLN A 142 -19.21 -43.71 -41.04
C GLN A 142 -19.29 -43.48 -39.53
N ALA A 143 -19.20 -44.55 -38.73
CA ALA A 143 -19.18 -44.38 -37.28
C ALA A 143 -17.98 -43.51 -36.91
N SER A 144 -18.15 -42.59 -35.98
CA SER A 144 -17.11 -41.68 -35.53
C SER A 144 -16.84 -41.87 -34.04
N ILE A 145 -15.63 -41.53 -33.61
CA ILE A 145 -15.27 -41.45 -32.19
C ILE A 145 -15.11 -39.97 -31.86
N THR A 146 -15.74 -39.56 -30.77
CA THR A 146 -15.70 -38.17 -30.31
C THR A 146 -15.08 -38.09 -28.92
N ARG A 147 -14.34 -37.03 -28.66
CA ARG A 147 -13.92 -36.62 -27.31
C ARG A 147 -14.21 -35.14 -27.12
N ARG A 148 -14.46 -34.74 -25.86
CA ARG A 148 -14.75 -33.35 -25.52
C ARG A 148 -13.76 -32.83 -24.48
N VAL A 149 -13.43 -31.55 -24.58
CA VAL A 149 -12.70 -30.80 -23.56
C VAL A 149 -13.47 -29.54 -23.23
N ARG A 150 -13.55 -29.23 -21.93
CA ARG A 150 -13.97 -27.95 -21.41
C ARG A 150 -12.76 -27.17 -20.91
N VAL A 151 -12.63 -25.96 -21.42
CA VAL A 151 -11.54 -25.04 -21.10
C VAL A 151 -12.14 -23.78 -20.51
N THR A 152 -11.73 -23.41 -19.30
CA THR A 152 -12.14 -22.15 -18.68
C THR A 152 -11.11 -21.09 -19.01
N THR A 153 -11.56 -19.97 -19.55
CA THR A 153 -10.66 -18.84 -19.83
C THR A 153 -10.84 -17.72 -18.82
N ARG A 154 -9.87 -16.81 -18.77
CA ARG A 154 -9.97 -15.54 -18.04
C ARG A 154 -9.47 -14.42 -18.92
N ASN A 155 -10.18 -13.30 -18.92
CA ASN A 155 -9.68 -12.06 -19.50
C ASN A 155 -8.53 -11.52 -18.63
N ASN A 156 -7.33 -11.43 -19.19
CA ASN A 156 -6.17 -10.87 -18.51
C ASN A 156 -6.04 -9.38 -18.80
N ALA A 157 -5.70 -8.57 -17.80
CA ALA A 157 -5.46 -7.15 -18.00
C ALA A 157 -4.13 -6.94 -18.73
N LEU A 158 -4.04 -5.88 -19.54
CA LEU A 158 -2.82 -5.51 -20.25
C LEU A 158 -1.82 -4.84 -19.30
N PHE A 159 -2.31 -3.93 -18.47
CA PHE A 159 -1.50 -3.18 -17.51
C PHE A 159 -1.61 -3.83 -16.13
N VAL A 160 -0.85 -4.90 -15.89
CA VAL A 160 -0.74 -5.54 -14.56
C VAL A 160 0.37 -4.91 -13.72
N LYS A 161 1.38 -4.34 -14.37
CA LYS A 161 2.51 -3.61 -13.77
C LYS A 161 2.51 -2.18 -14.31
N GLY A 162 3.10 -1.26 -13.53
CA GLY A 162 3.12 0.16 -13.86
C GLY A 162 3.97 0.49 -15.07
N MET A 163 5.18 -0.07 -15.13
CA MET A 163 6.11 0.20 -16.22
C MET A 163 6.68 -1.12 -16.75
N VAL A 164 6.45 -1.39 -18.03
CA VAL A 164 6.98 -2.58 -18.70
C VAL A 164 7.72 -2.18 -19.96
N ALA A 165 8.91 -2.73 -20.15
CA ALA A 165 9.66 -2.63 -21.39
C ALA A 165 9.81 -4.01 -22.05
N VAL A 166 9.84 -4.03 -23.38
CA VAL A 166 10.23 -5.24 -24.13
C VAL A 166 11.72 -5.49 -23.92
N ASN A 167 12.57 -4.48 -24.10
CA ASN A 167 14.01 -4.52 -23.88
C ASN A 167 14.36 -3.81 -22.57
N ASN A 168 15.43 -3.01 -22.56
CA ASN A 168 16.00 -2.44 -21.35
C ASN A 168 15.17 -1.29 -20.75
N ILE A 169 15.24 -1.20 -19.42
CA ILE A 169 14.84 -0.03 -18.64
C ILE A 169 16.10 0.56 -18.02
N GLY A 170 16.38 1.82 -18.33
CA GLY A 170 17.52 2.57 -17.80
C GLY A 170 17.08 3.86 -17.12
N TRP A 171 17.36 3.95 -15.82
CA TRP A 171 17.14 5.13 -15.01
C TRP A 171 18.46 5.78 -14.64
N ASN A 172 18.52 7.09 -14.80
CA ASN A 172 19.68 7.90 -14.49
C ASN A 172 19.26 9.09 -13.60
N GLY A 173 19.45 8.93 -12.30
CA GLY A 173 19.02 9.89 -11.28
C GLY A 173 18.14 9.25 -10.21
N ASN A 174 17.26 10.06 -9.62
CA ASN A 174 16.38 9.69 -8.51
C ASN A 174 14.95 9.55 -9.02
N ILE A 175 14.68 8.43 -9.69
CA ILE A 175 13.37 8.08 -10.23
C ILE A 175 12.61 7.27 -9.18
N MET A 176 11.35 7.60 -8.92
CA MET A 176 10.47 6.84 -8.04
C MET A 176 9.38 6.14 -8.85
N SER A 177 9.07 4.89 -8.52
CA SER A 177 7.86 4.20 -8.97
C SER A 177 7.07 3.67 -7.76
N ASP A 178 5.81 4.04 -7.65
CA ASP A 178 4.87 3.53 -6.64
C ASP A 178 3.48 3.28 -7.25
N SER A 179 2.48 2.97 -6.43
CA SER A 179 1.11 2.79 -6.90
C SER A 179 0.06 3.41 -5.99
N PHE A 180 -1.16 3.48 -6.51
CA PHE A 180 -2.38 3.84 -5.80
C PHE A 180 -3.58 3.21 -6.53
N ASP A 181 -4.77 3.22 -5.93
CA ASP A 181 -5.99 2.73 -6.60
C ASP A 181 -6.97 3.89 -6.74
N SER A 182 -7.18 4.38 -7.97
CA SER A 182 -8.09 5.51 -8.24
C SER A 182 -9.56 5.18 -7.95
N THR A 183 -9.92 3.90 -7.81
CA THR A 183 -11.27 3.47 -7.47
C THR A 183 -11.50 3.33 -5.97
N ASP A 184 -10.44 3.33 -5.16
CA ASP A 184 -10.52 3.16 -3.70
C ASP A 184 -10.24 4.50 -2.97
N PRO A 185 -11.21 5.07 -2.22
CA PRO A 185 -11.00 6.29 -1.43
C PRO A 185 -9.98 6.18 -0.29
N LEU A 186 -9.63 4.96 0.15
CA LEU A 186 -8.58 4.75 1.15
C LEU A 186 -7.18 4.92 0.54
N TYR A 187 -7.04 4.64 -0.75
CA TYR A 187 -5.78 4.69 -1.49
C TYR A 187 -5.78 5.78 -2.58
N SER A 188 -6.75 6.70 -2.53
CA SER A 188 -6.79 7.87 -3.39
C SER A 188 -7.49 9.03 -2.69
N SER A 189 -7.23 10.24 -3.17
CA SER A 189 -7.95 11.44 -2.73
C SER A 189 -8.74 11.97 -3.92
N GLN A 190 -10.04 11.65 -3.98
CA GLN A 190 -10.92 11.98 -5.09
C GLN A 190 -10.44 11.39 -6.44
N ARG A 191 -10.07 10.10 -6.43
CA ARG A 191 -9.51 9.35 -7.58
C ARG A 191 -8.10 9.77 -8.00
N ARG A 192 -7.45 10.70 -7.27
CA ARG A 192 -6.07 11.14 -7.53
C ARG A 192 -5.09 10.45 -6.61
N TYR A 193 -3.86 10.29 -7.10
CA TYR A 193 -2.72 9.85 -6.29
C TYR A 193 -2.52 10.80 -5.10
N ASP A 194 -2.24 10.24 -3.93
CA ASP A 194 -1.92 10.95 -2.71
C ASP A 194 -0.74 10.21 -2.05
N MET A 195 0.37 10.91 -1.81
CA MET A 195 1.61 10.30 -1.31
C MET A 195 1.43 9.71 0.09
N ALA A 196 0.51 10.23 0.90
CA ALA A 196 0.21 9.68 2.22
C ALA A 196 -0.58 8.35 2.13
N LYS A 197 -1.22 8.09 0.99
CA LYS A 197 -2.08 6.93 0.72
C LYS A 197 -1.50 5.97 -0.32
N ARG A 198 -0.22 6.10 -0.65
CA ARG A 198 0.46 5.26 -1.65
C ARG A 198 0.48 3.78 -1.25
N LYS A 199 0.63 2.92 -2.26
CA LYS A 199 0.78 1.48 -2.17
C LYS A 199 2.09 1.04 -2.81
N ASP A 200 2.39 -0.25 -2.65
CA ASP A 200 3.62 -0.93 -3.04
C ASP A 200 3.43 -1.88 -4.23
N ASN A 201 2.57 -1.53 -5.19
CA ASN A 201 2.41 -2.27 -6.45
C ASN A 201 2.94 -1.51 -7.67
N GLY A 202 3.80 -0.50 -7.47
CA GLY A 202 4.47 0.28 -8.51
C GLY A 202 5.56 -0.50 -9.26
N SER A 203 5.31 -1.77 -9.54
CA SER A 203 6.28 -2.73 -10.06
C SER A 203 6.73 -2.38 -11.48
N VAL A 204 8.01 -2.65 -11.75
CA VAL A 204 8.67 -2.38 -13.03
C VAL A 204 9.13 -3.71 -13.64
N ALA A 205 9.01 -3.88 -14.95
CA ALA A 205 9.46 -5.10 -15.60
C ALA A 205 10.07 -4.93 -16.98
N SER A 206 10.95 -5.84 -17.34
CA SER A 206 11.61 -5.92 -18.63
C SER A 206 11.47 -7.34 -19.18
N ASN A 207 10.98 -7.53 -20.40
CA ASN A 207 10.71 -8.88 -20.92
C ASN A 207 11.97 -9.59 -21.46
N ASP A 208 12.79 -8.88 -22.24
CA ASP A 208 13.96 -9.39 -22.96
C ASP A 208 15.23 -8.58 -22.67
N GLY A 209 15.19 -7.74 -21.62
CA GLY A 209 16.31 -6.88 -21.24
C GLY A 209 16.54 -6.78 -19.73
N SER A 210 17.46 -5.89 -19.35
CA SER A 210 17.77 -5.59 -17.95
C SER A 210 17.06 -4.33 -17.44
N VAL A 211 16.88 -4.25 -16.13
CA VAL A 211 16.40 -3.06 -15.41
C VAL A 211 17.57 -2.46 -14.62
N SER A 212 18.03 -1.28 -15.04
CA SER A 212 19.03 -0.49 -14.32
C SER A 212 18.35 0.71 -13.68
N MET A 213 18.33 0.74 -12.35
CA MET A 213 17.55 1.72 -11.57
C MET A 213 18.39 2.94 -11.13
N GLY A 214 19.71 2.92 -11.30
CA GLY A 214 20.57 4.00 -10.82
C GLY A 214 20.41 4.25 -9.31
N GLY A 215 20.00 5.46 -8.93
CA GLY A 215 19.63 5.83 -7.55
C GLY A 215 18.13 5.75 -7.25
N GLY A 216 17.33 5.17 -8.13
CA GLY A 216 15.88 5.16 -8.04
C GLY A 216 15.29 4.25 -6.96
N THR A 217 14.00 4.43 -6.71
CA THR A 217 13.21 3.69 -5.71
C THR A 217 11.97 3.07 -6.34
N ILE A 218 11.68 1.81 -6.02
CA ILE A 218 10.50 1.08 -6.50
C ILE A 218 9.73 0.50 -5.32
N TYR A 219 8.59 1.11 -4.99
CA TYR A 219 7.62 0.53 -4.07
C TYR A 219 6.88 -0.61 -4.78
N GLY A 220 7.41 -1.83 -4.63
CA GLY A 220 6.91 -3.03 -5.28
C GLY A 220 8.01 -3.98 -5.71
N SER A 221 7.86 -4.60 -6.88
CA SER A 221 8.75 -5.65 -7.38
C SER A 221 9.39 -5.26 -8.72
N VAL A 222 10.54 -5.85 -9.00
CA VAL A 222 11.19 -5.78 -10.30
C VAL A 222 11.18 -7.17 -10.95
N SER A 223 10.87 -7.23 -12.24
CA SER A 223 10.86 -8.51 -12.97
C SER A 223 11.63 -8.39 -14.28
N THR A 224 12.45 -9.38 -14.62
CA THR A 224 13.18 -9.43 -15.90
C THR A 224 12.89 -10.71 -16.65
N GLY A 225 13.23 -10.75 -17.93
CA GLY A 225 13.36 -12.01 -18.66
C GLY A 225 14.48 -12.89 -18.10
N PRO A 226 14.56 -14.16 -18.55
CA PRO A 226 15.58 -15.11 -18.10
C PRO A 226 17.03 -14.66 -18.30
N THR A 227 17.27 -13.82 -19.31
CA THR A 227 18.60 -13.29 -19.66
C THR A 227 18.88 -11.91 -19.06
N GLY A 228 17.86 -11.27 -18.49
CA GLY A 228 17.95 -9.94 -17.91
C GLY A 228 18.41 -9.95 -16.46
N SER A 229 18.79 -8.76 -15.98
CA SER A 229 19.16 -8.53 -14.58
C SER A 229 18.60 -7.22 -14.06
N ALA A 230 18.27 -7.17 -12.77
CA ALA A 230 17.90 -5.96 -12.07
C ALA A 230 19.07 -5.45 -11.23
N SER A 231 19.46 -4.18 -11.38
CA SER A 231 20.59 -3.58 -10.65
C SER A 231 20.39 -2.10 -10.31
N GLY A 232 21.03 -1.65 -9.24
CA GLY A 232 20.89 -0.28 -8.72
C GLY A 232 19.62 -0.08 -7.89
N GLY A 233 19.49 1.09 -7.28
CA GLY A 233 18.30 1.53 -6.57
C GLY A 233 17.92 0.72 -5.32
N LYS A 234 16.72 1.00 -4.82
CA LYS A 234 16.08 0.29 -3.70
C LYS A 234 14.70 -0.21 -4.15
N VAL A 235 14.40 -1.49 -3.92
CA VAL A 235 13.15 -2.14 -4.35
C VAL A 235 12.58 -2.94 -3.18
N GLY A 236 11.29 -2.84 -2.92
CA GLY A 236 10.67 -3.48 -1.75
C GLY A 236 9.31 -2.89 -1.38
N ASP A 237 8.73 -3.42 -0.31
CA ASP A 237 7.53 -2.92 0.32
C ASP A 237 7.74 -1.57 1.04
N ALA A 238 6.66 -0.98 1.55
CA ALA A 238 6.72 0.31 2.24
C ALA A 238 7.63 0.29 3.50
N ALA A 239 7.73 -0.84 4.20
CA ALA A 239 8.56 -0.98 5.40
C ALA A 239 10.05 -1.07 5.05
N TRP A 240 10.39 -1.84 4.01
CA TRP A 240 11.74 -1.89 3.45
C TRP A 240 12.21 -0.51 3.03
N MET A 241 11.34 0.26 2.37
CA MET A 241 11.64 1.63 1.94
C MET A 241 11.88 2.58 3.10
N ALA A 242 11.06 2.50 4.15
CA ALA A 242 11.16 3.35 5.34
C ALA A 242 12.42 3.06 6.19
N ASP A 243 12.94 1.83 6.17
CA ASP A 243 14.14 1.47 6.93
C ASP A 243 15.43 1.97 6.23
N SER A 244 16.05 2.99 6.82
CA SER A 244 17.32 3.58 6.35
C SER A 244 18.52 2.63 6.37
N THR A 245 18.44 1.52 7.12
CA THR A 245 19.51 0.50 7.18
C THR A 245 19.45 -0.50 6.03
N LYS A 246 18.33 -0.52 5.27
CA LYS A 246 18.12 -1.43 4.14
C LYS A 246 18.46 -0.76 2.82
N SER A 247 19.14 -1.50 1.95
CA SER A 247 19.55 -1.07 0.61
C SER A 247 19.36 -2.20 -0.41
N GLY A 248 19.24 -1.83 -1.69
CA GLY A 248 19.07 -2.80 -2.77
C GLY A 248 17.68 -3.40 -2.85
N ILE A 249 17.58 -4.56 -3.50
CA ILE A 249 16.32 -5.26 -3.75
C ILE A 249 15.99 -6.18 -2.57
N GLN A 250 14.82 -6.01 -1.98
CA GLN A 250 14.28 -6.87 -0.93
C GLN A 250 14.17 -8.32 -1.43
N PRO A 251 14.58 -9.32 -0.62
CA PRO A 251 14.35 -10.73 -0.95
C PRO A 251 12.87 -11.00 -1.25
N GLY A 252 12.58 -11.65 -2.38
CA GLY A 252 11.20 -11.91 -2.85
C GLY A 252 10.61 -10.81 -3.76
N HIS A 253 11.30 -9.68 -3.94
CA HIS A 253 10.86 -8.58 -4.81
C HIS A 253 11.56 -8.57 -6.19
N TYR A 254 12.28 -9.64 -6.53
CA TYR A 254 12.90 -9.85 -7.84
C TYR A 254 12.56 -11.22 -8.40
N ALA A 255 12.17 -11.27 -9.67
CA ALA A 255 11.97 -12.49 -10.44
C ALA A 255 12.54 -12.33 -11.87
N ASN A 256 13.09 -13.38 -12.44
CA ASN A 256 13.71 -13.38 -13.77
C ASN A 256 13.00 -14.32 -14.76
N ASP A 257 11.70 -14.48 -14.62
CA ASP A 257 10.84 -15.41 -15.37
C ASP A 257 9.78 -14.70 -16.23
N MET A 258 9.96 -13.41 -16.52
CA MET A 258 9.06 -12.70 -17.43
C MET A 258 9.12 -13.33 -18.83
N ASN A 259 7.96 -13.74 -19.33
CA ASN A 259 7.79 -14.25 -20.68
C ASN A 259 6.40 -13.85 -21.19
N VAL A 260 6.28 -12.60 -21.64
CA VAL A 260 5.02 -12.01 -22.11
C VAL A 260 5.20 -11.53 -23.55
N GLN A 261 4.24 -11.86 -24.41
CA GLN A 261 4.21 -11.38 -25.78
C GLN A 261 3.41 -10.07 -25.88
N PHE A 262 3.96 -9.07 -26.56
CA PHE A 262 3.29 -7.79 -26.81
C PHE A 262 2.90 -7.67 -28.29
N PRO A 263 1.64 -7.95 -28.67
CA PRO A 263 1.21 -7.86 -30.06
C PRO A 263 1.30 -6.43 -30.61
N PRO A 264 1.60 -6.26 -31.91
CA PRO A 264 1.63 -4.93 -32.53
C PRO A 264 0.23 -4.30 -32.54
N VAL A 265 0.18 -2.98 -32.45
CA VAL A 265 -1.08 -2.24 -32.54
C VAL A 265 -1.53 -2.12 -33.99
N ASN A 266 -2.79 -2.43 -34.25
CA ASN A 266 -3.41 -2.20 -35.55
C ASN A 266 -3.93 -0.77 -35.67
N ALA A 267 -3.77 -0.16 -36.85
CA ALA A 267 -4.35 1.14 -37.12
C ALA A 267 -5.89 1.09 -37.05
N PRO A 268 -6.54 2.12 -36.48
CA PRO A 268 -7.99 2.17 -36.45
C PRO A 268 -8.55 2.34 -37.87
N SER A 269 -9.78 1.85 -38.08
CA SER A 269 -10.49 2.07 -39.35
C SER A 269 -10.64 3.56 -39.62
N THR A 270 -10.33 3.99 -40.84
CA THR A 270 -10.52 5.36 -41.32
C THR A 270 -11.87 5.57 -41.98
N ALA A 271 -12.69 4.51 -42.12
CA ALA A 271 -14.03 4.61 -42.67
C ALA A 271 -14.93 5.47 -41.76
N GLY A 272 -15.57 6.49 -42.34
CA GLY A 272 -16.41 7.43 -41.59
C GLY A 272 -15.63 8.35 -40.64
N SER A 273 -14.32 8.49 -40.83
CA SER A 273 -13.50 9.40 -40.01
C SER A 273 -13.70 10.86 -40.40
N PHE A 274 -13.58 11.74 -39.40
CA PHE A 274 -13.64 13.18 -39.55
C PHE A 274 -12.24 13.80 -39.55
N THR A 275 -12.09 14.98 -40.14
CA THR A 275 -10.89 15.80 -39.93
C THR A 275 -11.15 16.76 -38.77
N PRO A 276 -10.33 16.76 -37.70
CA PRO A 276 -10.47 17.73 -36.62
C PRO A 276 -10.46 19.17 -37.13
N SER A 277 -11.37 20.00 -36.62
CA SER A 277 -11.41 21.43 -36.91
C SER A 277 -11.18 22.26 -35.65
N GLY A 278 -10.58 23.43 -35.80
CA GLY A 278 -10.47 24.40 -34.71
C GLY A 278 -11.77 25.16 -34.46
N GLY A 279 -11.83 25.90 -33.36
CA GLY A 279 -12.98 26.72 -33.00
C GLY A 279 -12.95 27.21 -31.57
N THR A 280 -14.02 27.87 -31.15
CA THR A 280 -14.23 28.25 -29.75
C THR A 280 -14.92 27.09 -29.03
N GLY A 281 -14.35 26.68 -27.89
CA GLY A 281 -14.89 25.61 -27.05
C GLY A 281 -14.84 25.99 -25.58
N SER A 282 -15.56 25.24 -24.76
CA SER A 282 -15.53 25.40 -23.31
C SER A 282 -15.23 24.06 -22.64
N TYR A 283 -14.44 24.08 -21.57
CA TYR A 283 -14.20 22.93 -20.72
C TYR A 283 -14.29 23.34 -19.25
N THR A 284 -14.75 22.41 -18.42
CA THR A 284 -14.81 22.60 -16.97
C THR A 284 -13.56 22.01 -16.34
N ASN A 285 -12.82 22.83 -15.60
CA ASN A 285 -11.72 22.38 -14.75
C ASN A 285 -12.20 22.37 -13.29
N SER A 286 -11.98 21.25 -12.60
CA SER A 286 -12.19 21.14 -11.17
C SER A 286 -10.89 21.50 -10.46
N THR A 287 -10.79 22.72 -9.94
CA THR A 287 -9.69 23.07 -9.03
C THR A 287 -10.06 22.64 -7.61
N PHE A 288 -9.16 21.90 -6.98
CA PHE A 288 -9.33 21.42 -5.62
C PHE A 288 -8.44 22.25 -4.70
N THR A 289 -9.06 22.90 -3.73
CA THR A 289 -8.33 23.57 -2.66
C THR A 289 -8.43 22.69 -1.43
N THR A 290 -7.27 22.21 -0.97
CA THR A 290 -7.13 21.52 0.30
C THR A 290 -6.95 22.54 1.41
N SER A 291 -7.88 22.56 2.35
CA SER A 291 -7.78 23.39 3.55
C SER A 291 -7.70 22.49 4.77
N VAL A 292 -6.78 22.80 5.69
CA VAL A 292 -6.76 22.17 7.00
C VAL A 292 -7.93 22.73 7.80
N ILE A 293 -8.87 21.88 8.17
CA ILE A 293 -10.00 22.23 9.03
C ILE A 293 -9.68 21.76 10.43
N ILE A 294 -9.79 22.67 11.40
CA ILE A 294 -9.72 22.37 12.83
C ILE A 294 -11.13 22.56 13.39
N SER A 295 -11.70 21.51 13.96
CA SER A 295 -13.06 21.47 14.49
C SER A 295 -13.06 20.96 15.92
N ASP A 296 -13.86 21.55 16.79
CA ASP A 296 -14.18 21.06 18.13
C ASP A 296 -15.23 19.94 18.13
N VAL A 297 -15.91 19.73 16.99
CA VAL A 297 -16.88 18.64 16.78
C VAL A 297 -16.32 17.60 15.82
N TYR A 298 -16.53 16.32 16.12
CA TYR A 298 -16.14 15.22 15.24
C TYR A 298 -16.95 15.29 13.93
N PRO A 299 -16.30 15.35 12.76
CA PRO A 299 -17.02 15.56 11.50
C PRO A 299 -17.91 14.35 11.15
N SER A 300 -19.15 14.66 10.74
CA SER A 300 -20.14 13.68 10.29
C SER A 300 -20.80 14.17 9.01
N PRO A 301 -20.71 13.44 7.88
CA PRO A 301 -20.03 12.15 7.71
C PRO A 301 -18.49 12.27 7.84
N VAL A 302 -17.83 11.16 8.19
CA VAL A 302 -16.36 11.13 8.41
C VAL A 302 -15.62 11.44 7.10
N PRO A 303 -14.73 12.45 7.07
CA PRO A 303 -13.96 12.79 5.89
C PRO A 303 -13.01 11.67 5.45
N ALA A 304 -12.90 11.45 4.14
CA ALA A 304 -12.02 10.44 3.54
C ALA A 304 -10.52 10.72 3.75
N SER A 305 -10.13 11.91 4.23
CA SER A 305 -8.77 12.23 4.66
C SER A 305 -8.38 11.57 5.99
N GLY A 306 -9.33 10.97 6.70
CA GLY A 306 -9.18 10.65 8.11
C GLY A 306 -9.28 11.89 8.99
N VAL A 307 -9.38 11.66 10.29
CA VAL A 307 -9.52 12.69 11.33
C VAL A 307 -8.47 12.45 12.39
N THR A 308 -7.63 13.45 12.66
CA THR A 308 -6.65 13.40 13.76
C THR A 308 -7.21 14.12 14.97
N THR A 309 -7.30 13.43 16.10
CA THR A 309 -7.67 14.05 17.38
C THR A 309 -6.42 14.64 18.03
N ASN A 310 -6.41 15.95 18.31
CA ASN A 310 -5.30 16.61 19.00
C ASN A 310 -5.73 17.06 20.40
N SER A 311 -4.79 16.98 21.34
CA SER A 311 -4.94 17.58 22.66
C SER A 311 -4.68 19.07 22.58
N VAL A 312 -5.66 19.89 22.97
CA VAL A 312 -5.59 21.35 22.81
C VAL A 312 -5.13 22.03 24.09
N SER A 313 -5.54 21.50 25.24
CA SER A 313 -5.19 22.08 26.53
C SER A 313 -5.05 21.00 27.59
N THR A 314 -3.93 21.05 28.30
CA THR A 314 -3.67 20.27 29.50
C THR A 314 -3.88 21.18 30.71
N VAL A 315 -4.74 20.77 31.63
CA VAL A 315 -5.06 21.51 32.85
C VAL A 315 -4.57 20.72 34.06
N THR A 316 -3.98 21.43 35.02
CA THR A 316 -3.65 20.88 36.34
C THR A 316 -4.61 21.45 37.38
N SER A 317 -5.31 20.59 38.11
CA SER A 317 -6.29 20.96 39.13
C SER A 317 -6.01 20.25 40.45
N PHE A 318 -6.40 20.86 41.58
CA PHE A 318 -6.38 20.20 42.90
C PHE A 318 -7.70 19.46 43.22
N THR A 319 -8.68 19.52 42.30
CA THR A 319 -9.92 18.75 42.36
C THR A 319 -9.99 17.76 41.21
N PHE A 320 -10.55 16.58 41.47
CA PHE A 320 -10.70 15.55 40.43
C PHE A 320 -11.68 16.06 39.35
N PRO A 321 -11.34 15.98 38.06
CA PRO A 321 -12.16 16.54 37.00
C PRO A 321 -13.46 15.76 36.78
N SER A 322 -14.55 16.48 36.48
CA SER A 322 -15.84 15.91 36.08
C SER A 322 -15.95 15.66 34.57
N VAL A 323 -15.21 16.42 33.77
CA VAL A 323 -15.12 16.27 32.31
C VAL A 323 -13.65 16.32 31.92
N TYR A 324 -13.17 15.25 31.28
CA TYR A 324 -11.79 15.12 30.81
C TYR A 324 -11.75 14.14 29.64
N PHE A 325 -10.68 14.24 28.84
CA PHE A 325 -10.40 13.34 27.74
C PHE A 325 -9.15 12.51 28.03
N GLY A 326 -9.23 11.19 27.82
CA GLY A 326 -8.10 10.27 28.06
C GLY A 326 -7.85 9.97 29.54
N GLY A 327 -6.58 9.71 29.89
CA GLY A 327 -6.17 9.39 31.27
C GLY A 327 -5.88 10.63 32.12
N VAL A 328 -6.09 10.51 33.44
CA VAL A 328 -5.75 11.56 34.42
C VAL A 328 -4.47 11.17 35.14
N ILE A 329 -3.45 12.02 35.09
CA ILE A 329 -2.20 11.82 35.85
C ILE A 329 -2.40 12.42 37.24
N THR A 330 -2.20 11.60 38.27
CA THR A 330 -2.27 12.05 39.67
C THR A 330 -0.86 12.24 40.21
N ASN A 331 -0.55 13.45 40.69
CA ASN A 331 0.72 13.76 41.33
C ASN A 331 0.49 14.13 42.80
N SER A 332 1.32 13.58 43.69
CA SER A 332 1.25 13.81 45.13
C SER A 332 2.57 14.38 45.62
N VAL A 333 2.52 15.56 46.24
CA VAL A 333 3.70 16.26 46.76
C VAL A 333 3.54 16.49 48.25
N VAL A 334 4.61 16.25 49.02
CA VAL A 334 4.68 16.55 50.44
C VAL A 334 4.93 18.04 50.63
N VAL A 335 4.06 18.71 51.39
CA VAL A 335 4.18 20.11 51.79
C VAL A 335 4.49 20.18 53.28
N ILE A 336 5.47 21.01 53.65
CA ILE A 336 5.83 21.30 55.03
C ILE A 336 5.50 22.77 55.31
N SER A 337 4.61 23.03 56.28
CA SER A 337 4.11 24.37 56.60
C SER A 337 4.15 24.64 58.10
N PRO A 338 4.50 25.86 58.54
CA PRO A 338 4.37 26.27 59.95
C PRO A 338 2.90 26.52 60.36
N ASN A 339 2.02 26.74 59.38
CA ASN A 339 0.60 26.99 59.61
C ASN A 339 -0.22 25.72 59.41
N TYR A 340 -1.25 25.53 60.24
CA TYR A 340 -2.21 24.46 60.06
C TYR A 340 -2.95 24.66 58.73
N PRO A 341 -3.05 23.63 57.87
CA PRO A 341 -3.60 23.80 56.53
C PRO A 341 -5.10 24.12 56.59
N ASN A 342 -5.52 25.15 55.83
CA ASN A 342 -6.91 25.55 55.65
C ASN A 342 -7.12 25.94 54.17
N PRO A 343 -8.01 25.26 53.42
CA PRO A 343 -8.87 24.14 53.82
C PRO A 343 -8.11 22.85 54.16
N LEU A 344 -8.75 21.94 54.90
CA LEU A 344 -8.14 20.69 55.37
C LEU A 344 -7.82 19.74 54.19
N PRO A 345 -6.58 19.26 54.01
CA PRO A 345 -6.20 18.33 52.95
C PRO A 345 -6.82 16.94 53.17
N ALA A 346 -7.07 16.21 52.08
CA ALA A 346 -7.51 14.81 52.14
C ALA A 346 -6.32 13.90 52.49
N GLY A 347 -6.11 13.65 53.79
CA GLY A 347 -5.07 12.75 54.27
C GLY A 347 -4.65 13.00 55.72
N ALA A 348 -3.78 12.14 56.25
CA ALA A 348 -3.21 12.33 57.58
C ALA A 348 -2.25 13.52 57.59
N ILE A 349 -2.44 14.44 58.53
CA ILE A 349 -1.52 15.54 58.80
C ILE A 349 -0.54 15.07 59.87
N VAL A 350 0.75 15.02 59.54
CA VAL A 350 1.79 14.73 60.52
C VAL A 350 2.20 16.03 61.19
N THR A 351 2.05 16.08 62.51
CA THR A 351 2.48 17.23 63.32
C THR A 351 3.87 16.94 63.87
N ASN A 352 4.85 17.73 63.44
CA ASN A 352 6.23 17.62 63.89
C ASN A 352 6.55 18.77 64.85
N THR A 353 6.81 18.43 66.10
CA THR A 353 7.24 19.39 67.12
C THR A 353 8.74 19.26 67.34
N SER A 354 9.47 20.33 67.10
CA SER A 354 10.89 20.44 67.40
C SER A 354 11.14 21.53 68.43
N PHE A 355 12.31 21.51 69.07
CA PHE A 355 12.70 22.56 70.00
C PHE A 355 13.83 23.39 69.41
N VAL A 356 13.65 24.71 69.46
CA VAL A 356 14.66 25.68 69.04
C VAL A 356 15.22 26.34 70.29
N VAL A 357 16.54 26.59 70.30
CA VAL A 357 17.21 27.39 71.33
C VAL A 357 17.62 28.71 70.70
N SER A 358 17.13 29.82 71.28
CA SER A 358 17.42 31.19 70.84
C SER A 358 18.21 31.93 71.91
N SER A 359 19.12 32.81 71.51
CA SER A 359 19.84 33.70 72.43
C SER A 359 19.00 34.90 72.87
N THR A 360 17.92 35.21 72.16
CA THR A 360 16.98 36.31 72.49
C THR A 360 15.58 35.77 72.78
N ILE A 361 14.80 36.54 73.54
CA ILE A 361 13.38 36.24 73.79
C ILE A 361 12.67 36.15 72.43
N PRO A 362 11.90 35.08 72.15
CA PRO A 362 11.25 34.94 70.85
C PRO A 362 10.14 35.99 70.67
N ASN A 363 10.09 36.62 69.49
CA ASN A 363 9.09 37.61 69.13
C ASN A 363 8.44 37.24 67.77
N PRO A 364 7.13 36.97 67.72
CA PRO A 364 6.16 36.94 68.83
C PRO A 364 6.43 35.79 69.82
N VAL A 365 5.93 35.93 71.05
CA VAL A 365 6.07 34.88 72.07
C VAL A 365 5.30 33.63 71.62
N PRO A 366 5.91 32.43 71.63
CA PRO A 366 5.25 31.22 71.16
C PRO A 366 4.07 30.86 72.07
N ALA A 367 3.00 30.30 71.49
CA ALA A 367 1.77 29.98 72.24
C ALA A 367 1.98 29.01 73.43
N GLY A 368 2.98 28.13 73.35
CA GLY A 368 3.39 27.23 74.43
C GLY A 368 4.38 27.84 75.44
N GLY A 369 4.67 29.14 75.32
CA GLY A 369 5.70 29.83 76.08
C GLY A 369 7.12 29.44 75.67
N TYR A 370 8.09 29.85 76.49
CA TYR A 370 9.48 29.47 76.37
C TYR A 370 10.05 29.14 77.76
N VAL A 371 11.04 28.26 77.79
CA VAL A 371 11.81 27.95 79.00
C VAL A 371 13.10 28.74 78.96
N THR A 372 13.32 29.56 79.98
CA THR A 372 14.61 30.26 80.17
C THR A 372 15.65 29.24 80.60
N LEU A 373 16.70 29.08 79.78
CA LEU A 373 17.85 28.25 80.12
C LEU A 373 18.81 29.07 80.96
N THR A 374 19.28 28.48 82.06
CA THR A 374 20.18 29.15 82.98
C THR A 374 21.34 28.27 83.37
N THR A 375 22.46 28.91 83.72
CA THR A 375 23.63 28.24 84.30
C THR A 375 24.14 29.03 85.49
N ASN A 376 24.51 28.34 86.57
CA ASN A 376 25.11 28.99 87.73
C ASN A 376 26.49 29.56 87.34
N THR A 377 26.73 30.83 87.66
CA THR A 377 27.97 31.54 87.33
C THR A 377 28.36 32.46 88.48
N THR A 378 29.67 32.68 88.61
CA THR A 378 30.26 33.64 89.54
C THR A 378 30.96 34.74 88.75
N SER A 379 30.63 36.01 89.03
CA SER A 379 31.26 37.18 88.39
C SER A 379 31.86 38.12 89.43
N SER A 380 32.90 38.86 89.05
CA SER A 380 33.48 39.92 89.89
C SER A 380 32.64 41.20 89.89
N GLY A 381 31.78 41.41 88.90
CA GLY A 381 30.86 42.55 88.80
C GLY A 381 29.40 42.15 89.02
N TYR A 382 28.57 43.09 89.51
CA TYR A 382 27.13 42.84 89.65
C TYR A 382 26.51 42.61 88.27
N PRO A 383 25.69 41.56 88.08
CA PRO A 383 25.18 41.22 86.76
C PRO A 383 24.28 42.32 86.19
N ALA A 384 24.36 42.55 84.88
CA ALA A 384 23.54 43.55 84.20
C ALA A 384 22.06 43.19 84.30
N PHE A 385 21.19 44.19 84.48
CA PHE A 385 19.75 43.97 84.58
C PHE A 385 19.22 43.24 83.34
N GLY A 386 18.42 42.18 83.55
CA GLY A 386 17.85 41.35 82.48
C GLY A 386 18.74 40.20 81.98
N THR A 387 19.98 40.06 82.48
CA THR A 387 20.91 38.97 82.07
C THR A 387 20.91 37.75 82.99
N PHE A 388 20.24 37.85 84.15
CA PHE A 388 20.20 36.81 85.16
C PHE A 388 18.77 36.64 85.70
N THR A 389 18.50 35.51 86.34
CA THR A 389 17.24 35.25 87.04
C THR A 389 17.50 34.74 88.47
N GLY A 390 16.51 34.86 89.33
CA GLY A 390 16.61 34.54 90.76
C GLY A 390 17.43 35.57 91.55
N THR A 391 17.79 35.19 92.77
CA THR A 391 18.50 36.07 93.71
C THR A 391 20.01 36.07 93.42
N VAL A 392 20.61 37.27 93.39
CA VAL A 392 22.08 37.42 93.34
C VAL A 392 22.63 37.31 94.74
N THR A 393 23.42 36.27 95.00
CA THR A 393 24.13 36.12 96.28
C THR A 393 25.45 36.87 96.19
N THR A 394 25.62 37.88 97.05
CA THR A 394 26.87 38.64 97.16
C THR A 394 27.84 37.87 98.05
N ASN A 395 28.96 37.45 97.50
CA ASN A 395 30.02 36.82 98.27
C ASN A 395 30.85 37.92 98.93
N THR A 396 31.08 37.78 100.23
CA THR A 396 31.77 38.80 101.03
C THR A 396 32.89 38.20 101.83
N SER A 397 33.95 38.98 102.05
CA SER A 397 35.04 38.63 102.95
C SER A 397 35.29 39.78 103.92
N ALA A 398 35.40 39.47 105.21
CA ALA A 398 35.61 40.48 106.24
C ALA A 398 37.05 40.99 106.21
N MET A 399 37.22 42.28 105.98
CA MET A 399 38.49 42.97 106.01
C MET A 399 38.55 43.80 107.27
N SER A 400 39.56 43.55 108.10
CA SER A 400 39.77 44.30 109.34
C SER A 400 41.08 45.09 109.28
N ASN A 401 41.11 46.22 109.97
CA ASN A 401 42.30 47.04 110.22
C ASN A 401 43.04 47.52 108.96
N GLN A 402 42.29 47.87 107.91
CA GLN A 402 42.82 48.31 106.62
C GLN A 402 43.28 49.78 106.67
N LYS A 403 44.45 50.07 106.11
CA LYS A 403 45.06 51.41 106.16
C LYS A 403 44.33 52.42 105.27
N ASN A 404 43.80 51.98 104.13
CA ASN A 404 43.14 52.82 103.15
C ASN A 404 41.63 52.52 103.15
N ALA A 405 40.80 53.56 103.01
CA ALA A 405 39.37 53.38 102.82
C ALA A 405 39.12 52.62 101.50
N PRO A 406 38.24 51.60 101.49
CA PRO A 406 37.88 50.91 100.27
C PRO A 406 37.15 51.85 99.30
N ALA A 407 37.37 51.64 98.00
CA ALA A 407 36.64 52.39 96.98
C ALA A 407 35.14 52.12 97.09
N SER A 408 34.31 53.16 96.90
CA SER A 408 32.86 53.00 96.89
C SER A 408 32.44 51.92 95.88
N GLY A 409 31.54 51.01 96.30
CA GLY A 409 31.09 49.87 95.49
C GLY A 409 31.93 48.59 95.61
N THR A 410 33.07 48.60 96.32
CA THR A 410 33.91 47.39 96.53
C THR A 410 33.65 46.66 97.86
N TYR A 411 32.73 47.18 98.67
CA TYR A 411 32.35 46.65 99.97
C TYR A 411 30.84 46.73 100.15
N VAL A 412 30.27 45.90 101.03
CA VAL A 412 28.82 45.88 101.29
C VAL A 412 28.40 47.24 101.84
N PRO A 413 27.44 47.95 101.22
CA PRO A 413 26.96 49.23 101.72
C PRO A 413 26.54 49.16 103.20
N GLY A 414 27.00 50.10 104.02
CA GLY A 414 26.75 50.13 105.46
C GLY A 414 27.70 49.29 106.32
N SER A 415 28.58 48.45 105.72
CA SER A 415 29.55 47.64 106.48
C SER A 415 30.85 48.38 106.83
N LEU A 416 31.12 49.54 106.24
CA LEU A 416 32.36 50.29 106.44
C LEU A 416 32.32 51.07 107.76
N VAL A 417 33.25 50.74 108.66
CA VAL A 417 33.44 51.40 109.94
C VAL A 417 34.87 51.92 110.04
N THR A 418 35.01 53.19 110.43
CA THR A 418 36.31 53.80 110.73
C THR A 418 36.65 53.53 112.19
N LEU A 419 37.74 52.83 112.42
CA LEU A 419 38.24 52.53 113.75
C LEU A 419 38.91 53.77 114.37
N PRO A 420 38.97 53.88 115.71
CA PRO A 420 39.58 55.02 116.41
C PRO A 420 41.04 55.30 116.04
N ASN A 421 41.75 54.32 115.48
CA ASN A 421 43.13 54.43 115.02
C ASN A 421 43.27 54.95 113.57
N GLY A 422 42.17 55.41 112.97
CA GLY A 422 42.14 55.90 111.59
C GLY A 422 42.17 54.81 110.50
N ARG A 423 42.01 53.52 110.87
CA ARG A 423 41.92 52.39 109.93
C ARG A 423 40.47 51.95 109.70
N TYR A 424 40.22 51.13 108.68
CA TYR A 424 38.88 50.74 108.24
C TYR A 424 38.63 49.24 108.39
N THR A 425 37.40 48.88 108.80
CA THR A 425 36.88 47.51 108.73
C THR A 425 35.61 47.49 107.88
N TYR A 426 35.47 46.49 107.01
CA TYR A 426 34.35 46.39 106.07
C TYR A 426 34.20 44.96 105.54
N LEU A 427 33.03 44.62 105.00
CA LEU A 427 32.83 43.40 104.23
C LEU A 427 33.16 43.68 102.77
N ALA A 428 34.33 43.25 102.30
CA ALA A 428 34.72 43.37 100.90
C ALA A 428 33.87 42.45 100.03
N ILE A 429 33.40 42.94 98.90
CA ILE A 429 32.66 42.12 97.93
C ILE A 429 33.69 41.37 97.08
N THR A 430 33.64 40.04 97.08
CA THR A 430 34.58 39.18 96.34
C THR A 430 33.99 38.61 95.06
N GLY A 431 32.67 38.69 94.88
CA GLY A 431 31.98 38.34 93.66
C GLY A 431 30.50 38.12 93.89
N TYR A 432 29.79 37.80 92.82
CA TYR A 432 28.36 37.59 92.81
C TYR A 432 28.06 36.24 92.19
N ASN A 433 27.32 35.40 92.90
CA ASN A 433 26.79 34.14 92.39
C ASN A 433 25.35 34.36 91.92
N TYR A 434 25.07 34.03 90.67
CA TYR A 434 23.73 34.16 90.09
C TYR A 434 23.50 33.11 88.99
N GLN A 435 22.24 32.92 88.60
CA GLN A 435 21.88 32.10 87.45
C GLN A 435 21.88 32.97 86.19
N LEU A 436 22.94 32.86 85.38
CA LEU A 436 23.05 33.56 84.12
C LEU A 436 22.07 32.96 83.11
N ILE A 437 21.32 33.81 82.40
CA ILE A 437 20.46 33.38 81.30
C ILE A 437 21.34 33.06 80.09
N THR A 438 21.31 31.83 79.61
CA THR A 438 22.11 31.36 78.46
C THR A 438 21.30 31.23 77.17
N GLY A 439 19.98 31.30 77.26
CA GLY A 439 19.09 31.33 76.11
C GLY A 439 17.66 30.98 76.49
N TYR A 440 16.81 30.86 75.47
CA TYR A 440 15.41 30.51 75.61
C TYR A 440 15.12 29.32 74.70
N ARG A 441 14.58 28.24 75.28
CA ARG A 441 14.15 27.06 74.53
C ARG A 441 12.64 27.09 74.37
N TYR A 442 12.15 26.99 73.14
CA TYR A 442 10.73 26.93 72.85
C TYR A 442 10.42 25.88 71.79
N ALA A 443 9.17 25.40 71.80
CA ALA A 443 8.69 24.45 70.80
C ALA A 443 8.25 25.19 69.53
N THR A 444 8.63 24.66 68.38
CA THR A 444 8.11 25.07 67.08
C THR A 444 7.39 23.89 66.44
N THR A 445 6.21 24.15 65.90
CA THR A 445 5.36 23.13 65.28
C THR A 445 5.36 23.33 63.77
N THR A 446 5.56 22.25 63.02
CA THR A 446 5.38 22.21 61.57
C THR A 446 4.41 21.08 61.22
N TYR A 447 3.62 21.30 60.18
CA TYR A 447 2.66 20.34 59.66
C TYR A 447 3.16 19.83 58.32
N SER A 448 3.27 18.52 58.19
CA SER A 448 3.61 17.83 56.95
C SER A 448 2.38 17.12 56.43
N TYR A 449 1.97 17.42 55.21
CA TYR A 449 0.79 16.83 54.58
C TYR A 449 1.00 16.67 53.07
N HIS A 450 0.23 15.77 52.46
CA HIS A 450 0.24 15.59 51.02
C HIS A 450 -0.76 16.54 50.35
N THR A 451 -0.35 17.12 49.24
CA THR A 451 -1.26 17.79 48.29
C THR A 451 -1.31 16.97 47.01
N VAL A 452 -2.53 16.76 46.50
CA VAL A 452 -2.77 15.96 45.30
C VAL A 452 -3.21 16.89 44.19
N SER A 453 -2.56 16.78 43.03
CA SER A 453 -2.95 17.48 41.81
C SER A 453 -3.20 16.48 40.68
N TYR A 454 -4.17 16.81 39.84
CA TYR A 454 -4.61 16.01 38.70
C TYR A 454 -4.30 16.80 37.43
N THR A 455 -3.49 16.22 36.55
CA THR A 455 -3.21 16.78 35.24
C THR A 455 -3.93 15.95 34.18
N TYR A 456 -4.75 16.60 33.34
CA TYR A 456 -5.60 15.94 32.35
C TYR A 456 -5.81 16.83 31.11
N VAL A 457 -6.27 16.22 30.02
CA VAL A 457 -6.64 16.96 28.80
C VAL A 457 -8.07 17.47 28.95
N ALA A 458 -8.23 18.79 29.01
CA ALA A 458 -9.52 19.45 29.23
C ALA A 458 -10.29 19.71 27.93
N ALA A 459 -9.59 19.76 26.79
CA ALA A 459 -10.20 19.97 25.49
C ALA A 459 -9.41 19.24 24.40
N ILE A 460 -10.15 18.68 23.44
CA ILE A 460 -9.62 18.11 22.20
C ILE A 460 -10.19 18.86 21.00
N ASN A 461 -9.46 18.83 19.89
CA ASN A 461 -9.99 19.22 18.58
C ASN A 461 -9.67 18.12 17.57
N TYR A 462 -10.31 18.22 16.42
CA TYR A 462 -10.19 17.32 15.30
C TYR A 462 -9.63 18.09 14.13
N THR A 463 -8.49 17.65 13.62
CA THR A 463 -7.89 18.18 12.41
C THR A 463 -8.14 17.22 11.27
N TYR A 464 -8.70 17.70 10.17
CA TYR A 464 -8.93 16.93 8.94
C TYR A 464 -8.79 17.83 7.72
N SER A 465 -8.61 17.23 6.54
CA SER A 465 -8.53 17.99 5.28
C SER A 465 -9.92 18.16 4.68
N GLY A 466 -10.34 19.42 4.51
CA GLY A 466 -11.51 19.77 3.71
C GLY A 466 -11.10 19.98 2.26
N TYR A 467 -11.89 19.43 1.33
CA TYR A 467 -11.71 19.63 -0.10
C TYR A 467 -12.87 20.48 -0.61
N THR A 468 -12.58 21.68 -1.09
CA THR A 468 -13.57 22.48 -1.85
C THR A 468 -13.32 22.29 -3.34
N THR A 469 -14.38 21.93 -4.06
CA THR A 469 -14.38 21.81 -5.52
C THR A 469 -14.87 23.12 -6.11
N ASN A 470 -13.97 23.88 -6.73
CA ASN A 470 -14.35 25.02 -7.55
C ASN A 470 -14.41 24.55 -9.01
N LEU A 471 -15.61 24.54 -9.57
CA LEU A 471 -15.83 24.27 -10.99
C LEU A 471 -15.58 25.57 -11.76
N VAL A 472 -14.49 25.62 -12.52
CA VAL A 472 -14.14 26.76 -13.36
C VAL A 472 -14.42 26.38 -14.81
N VAL A 473 -15.39 27.05 -15.43
CA VAL A 473 -15.65 26.90 -16.87
C VAL A 473 -14.74 27.85 -17.62
N THR A 474 -13.80 27.30 -18.39
CA THR A 474 -12.89 28.08 -19.24
C THR A 474 -13.38 28.01 -20.68
N THR A 475 -13.53 29.16 -21.33
CA THR A 475 -13.87 29.26 -22.76
C THR A 475 -12.68 29.86 -23.51
N ALA A 476 -12.19 29.15 -24.52
CA ALA A 476 -11.01 29.53 -25.28
C ALA A 476 -11.12 29.12 -26.74
N SER A 477 -10.17 29.59 -27.57
CA SER A 477 -10.04 29.15 -28.96
C SER A 477 -9.02 28.02 -29.04
N PHE A 478 -9.41 26.92 -29.68
CA PHE A 478 -8.61 25.72 -29.83
C PHE A 478 -8.23 25.49 -31.29
N SER A 479 -7.03 24.99 -31.53
CA SER A 479 -6.57 24.58 -32.86
C SER A 479 -7.36 23.37 -33.37
N TYR A 480 -7.80 22.50 -32.45
CA TYR A 480 -8.61 21.34 -32.73
C TYR A 480 -9.63 21.09 -31.62
N ILE A 481 -10.87 20.81 -31.98
CA ILE A 481 -11.93 20.36 -31.07
C ILE A 481 -12.43 19.00 -31.54
N LEU A 482 -12.39 18.00 -30.65
CA LEU A 482 -12.83 16.64 -30.91
C LEU A 482 -14.04 16.32 -30.03
N GLY A 483 -15.20 16.14 -30.67
CA GLY A 483 -16.36 15.52 -30.03
C GLY A 483 -16.26 13.99 -30.04
N SER A 484 -17.39 13.30 -29.89
CA SER A 484 -17.42 11.84 -30.04
C SER A 484 -17.23 11.42 -31.50
N GLY A 485 -16.34 10.46 -31.76
CA GLY A 485 -16.11 9.91 -33.10
C GLY A 485 -14.66 9.57 -33.40
N THR A 486 -14.41 9.10 -34.63
CA THR A 486 -13.06 8.80 -35.12
C THR A 486 -12.55 9.94 -35.99
N TYR A 487 -11.33 10.39 -35.72
CA TYR A 487 -10.69 11.50 -36.39
C TYR A 487 -9.35 11.08 -36.98
N VAL A 488 -8.97 11.65 -38.12
CA VAL A 488 -7.71 11.34 -38.79
C VAL A 488 -6.96 12.61 -39.15
N LEU A 489 -5.65 12.60 -38.89
CA LEU A 489 -4.70 13.63 -39.30
C LEU A 489 -3.48 12.97 -39.95
N ASP A 490 -2.89 13.64 -40.95
CA ASP A 490 -1.62 13.17 -41.51
C ASP A 490 -0.45 13.44 -40.55
N SER A 491 -0.48 14.56 -39.82
CA SER A 491 0.42 14.85 -38.70
C SER A 491 -0.30 15.76 -37.68
N LEU A 492 0.15 15.75 -36.43
CA LEU A 492 -0.34 16.66 -35.40
C LEU A 492 0.81 17.49 -34.86
N SER A 493 0.76 18.79 -35.09
CA SER A 493 1.71 19.76 -34.53
C SER A 493 0.98 20.80 -33.70
N LEU A 494 1.33 20.90 -32.42
CA LEU A 494 0.89 21.95 -31.51
C LEU A 494 2.13 22.68 -31.01
N SER A 495 2.20 23.99 -31.22
CA SER A 495 3.33 24.82 -30.77
C SER A 495 2.85 26.16 -30.21
N GLY A 496 3.73 26.88 -29.52
CA GLY A 496 3.37 28.14 -28.86
C GLY A 496 2.31 27.89 -27.77
N GLN A 497 1.14 28.52 -27.87
CA GLN A 497 0.01 28.32 -26.95
C GLN A 497 -1.12 27.50 -27.59
N SER A 498 -0.85 26.77 -28.68
CA SER A 498 -1.86 25.98 -29.40
C SER A 498 -2.40 24.85 -28.51
N GLN A 499 -3.72 24.72 -28.45
CA GLN A 499 -4.40 23.73 -27.62
C GLN A 499 -5.36 22.86 -28.45
N MET A 500 -5.49 21.60 -28.06
CA MET A 500 -6.52 20.69 -28.54
C MET A 500 -7.50 20.41 -27.41
N LEU A 501 -8.80 20.50 -27.67
CA LEU A 501 -9.86 20.16 -26.73
C LEU A 501 -10.58 18.88 -27.16
N VAL A 502 -10.77 17.95 -26.23
CA VAL A 502 -11.60 16.77 -26.39
C VAL A 502 -12.80 16.89 -25.47
N THR A 503 -14.01 16.85 -26.05
CA THR A 503 -15.28 17.04 -25.33
C THR A 503 -16.14 15.77 -25.25
N GLY A 504 -15.80 14.73 -26.02
CA GLY A 504 -16.55 13.46 -26.07
C GLY A 504 -15.64 12.23 -26.08
N ASN A 505 -16.16 11.11 -26.58
CA ASN A 505 -15.39 9.87 -26.73
C ASN A 505 -14.73 9.81 -28.11
N ALA A 506 -13.47 10.23 -28.17
CA ALA A 506 -12.74 10.41 -29.42
C ALA A 506 -11.69 9.32 -29.66
N ILE A 507 -11.58 8.87 -30.91
CA ILE A 507 -10.41 8.16 -31.43
C ILE A 507 -9.70 9.12 -32.37
N LEU A 508 -8.44 9.44 -32.12
CA LEU A 508 -7.63 10.25 -33.03
C LEU A 508 -6.51 9.39 -33.61
N TYR A 509 -6.45 9.28 -34.93
CA TYR A 509 -5.37 8.62 -35.65
C TYR A 509 -4.49 9.65 -36.37
N VAL A 510 -3.26 9.79 -35.88
CA VAL A 510 -2.21 10.58 -36.51
C VAL A 510 -1.33 9.64 -37.33
N LYS A 511 -1.41 9.68 -38.66
CA LYS A 511 -0.67 8.77 -39.55
C LYS A 511 0.84 8.97 -39.46
N GLY A 512 1.29 10.21 -39.29
CA GLY A 512 2.68 10.61 -39.17
C GLY A 512 3.04 11.01 -37.74
N ALA A 513 3.92 12.00 -37.61
CA ALA A 513 4.44 12.44 -36.32
C ALA A 513 3.43 13.25 -35.49
N LEU A 514 3.56 13.11 -34.16
CA LEU A 514 2.93 13.96 -33.15
C LEU A 514 4.01 14.83 -32.53
N SER A 515 3.86 16.16 -32.60
CA SER A 515 4.82 17.10 -32.02
C SER A 515 4.12 18.19 -31.22
N MET A 516 4.43 18.25 -29.93
CA MET A 516 3.99 19.29 -29.01
C MET A 516 5.21 20.10 -28.54
N ALA A 517 5.09 21.42 -28.43
CA ALA A 517 6.16 22.32 -28.00
C ALA A 517 5.64 23.65 -27.43
N GLY A 518 6.48 24.39 -26.70
CA GLY A 518 6.09 25.65 -26.07
C GLY A 518 5.19 25.43 -24.85
N GLN A 519 4.02 26.05 -24.81
CA GLN A 519 2.97 25.88 -23.80
C GLN A 519 1.77 25.09 -24.35
N SER A 520 1.96 24.36 -25.45
CA SER A 520 0.90 23.56 -26.07
C SER A 520 0.34 22.51 -25.12
N GLN A 521 -0.94 22.16 -25.29
CA GLN A 521 -1.64 21.24 -24.40
C GLN A 521 -2.74 20.48 -25.14
N ILE A 522 -2.94 19.22 -24.75
CA ILE A 522 -4.16 18.47 -25.07
C ILE A 522 -5.02 18.43 -23.81
N ILE A 523 -6.27 18.85 -23.92
CA ILE A 523 -7.20 18.98 -22.80
C ILE A 523 -8.34 17.99 -23.00
N LEU A 524 -8.55 17.09 -22.04
CA LEU A 524 -9.75 16.27 -21.97
C LEU A 524 -10.71 16.93 -20.98
N SER A 525 -11.90 17.31 -21.45
CA SER A 525 -12.95 17.80 -20.55
C SER A 525 -13.42 16.67 -19.62
N GLN A 526 -14.09 17.03 -18.53
CA GLN A 526 -14.67 16.05 -17.62
C GLN A 526 -15.60 15.07 -18.37
N GLY A 527 -15.37 13.77 -18.22
CA GLY A 527 -16.14 12.70 -18.87
C GLY A 527 -15.77 12.43 -20.33
N ALA A 528 -14.83 13.19 -20.92
CA ALA A 528 -14.30 12.91 -22.25
C ALA A 528 -13.20 11.84 -22.19
N SER A 529 -13.08 11.07 -23.27
CA SER A 529 -12.02 10.08 -23.46
C SER A 529 -11.32 10.27 -24.81
N LEU A 530 -10.02 10.00 -24.85
CA LEU A 530 -9.23 10.05 -26.06
C LEU A 530 -8.34 8.80 -26.20
N LYS A 531 -8.55 8.06 -27.28
CA LYS A 531 -7.61 7.05 -27.79
C LYS A 531 -6.79 7.66 -28.93
N LEU A 532 -5.51 7.90 -28.68
CA LEU A 532 -4.59 8.52 -29.62
C LEU A 532 -3.68 7.46 -30.25
N TYR A 533 -3.85 7.21 -31.55
CA TYR A 533 -3.00 6.33 -32.35
C TYR A 533 -1.96 7.16 -33.10
N VAL A 534 -0.69 6.83 -32.96
CA VAL A 534 0.42 7.56 -33.61
C VAL A 534 1.22 6.63 -34.51
N GLY A 535 1.35 7.01 -35.78
CA GLY A 535 2.11 6.27 -36.80
C GLY A 535 3.56 6.71 -36.95
N GLY A 536 3.92 7.94 -36.57
CA GLY A 536 5.32 8.41 -36.55
C GLY A 536 5.88 8.54 -35.13
N ASP A 537 6.96 9.29 -34.98
CA ASP A 537 7.49 9.62 -33.66
C ASP A 537 6.55 10.58 -32.91
N ALA A 538 6.46 10.39 -31.59
CA ALA A 538 5.60 11.19 -30.72
C ALA A 538 6.43 12.00 -29.73
N SER A 539 6.21 13.31 -29.70
CA SER A 539 6.78 14.22 -28.72
C SER A 539 5.67 14.92 -27.95
N LEU A 540 5.50 14.51 -26.69
CA LEU A 540 4.56 15.07 -25.72
C LEU A 540 5.32 16.05 -24.82
N LYS A 541 5.45 17.31 -25.27
CA LYS A 541 6.08 18.39 -24.50
C LYS A 541 5.09 19.52 -24.21
N GLY A 542 5.63 20.63 -23.69
CA GLY A 542 4.84 21.77 -23.25
C GLY A 542 4.12 21.44 -21.95
N ASN A 543 2.80 21.68 -21.91
CA ASN A 543 1.97 21.36 -20.75
C ASN A 543 1.40 19.93 -20.80
N GLY A 544 1.81 19.12 -21.79
CA GLY A 544 1.45 17.71 -21.89
C GLY A 544 -0.04 17.47 -22.13
N VAL A 545 -0.54 16.37 -21.57
CA VAL A 545 -1.94 15.95 -21.70
C VAL A 545 -2.63 16.13 -20.36
N MET A 546 -3.60 17.04 -20.32
CA MET A 546 -4.34 17.36 -19.11
C MET A 546 -5.70 16.71 -19.11
N ASN A 547 -5.75 15.64 -18.33
CA ASN A 547 -6.91 14.79 -18.15
C ASN A 547 -7.68 15.22 -16.90
N TYR A 548 -8.63 16.15 -17.06
CA TYR A 548 -9.47 16.64 -15.95
C TYR A 548 -10.51 15.62 -15.48
N SER A 549 -10.65 14.48 -16.16
CA SER A 549 -11.43 13.33 -15.66
C SER A 549 -10.70 12.58 -14.54
N LEU A 550 -9.39 12.83 -14.35
CA LEU A 550 -8.55 12.29 -13.27
C LEU A 550 -8.49 10.76 -13.22
N ASP A 551 -8.78 10.11 -14.34
CA ASP A 551 -8.81 8.65 -14.50
C ASP A 551 -7.91 8.26 -15.66
N ALA A 552 -6.91 7.41 -15.39
CA ALA A 552 -5.92 6.99 -16.38
C ALA A 552 -6.51 6.21 -17.56
N LEU A 553 -7.75 5.69 -17.45
CA LEU A 553 -8.45 5.02 -18.56
C LEU A 553 -8.98 5.99 -19.62
N GLN A 554 -9.15 7.27 -19.28
CA GLN A 554 -9.75 8.24 -20.20
C GLN A 554 -8.77 8.70 -21.27
N PHE A 555 -7.46 8.53 -21.08
CA PHE A 555 -6.45 8.80 -22.09
C PHE A 555 -5.60 7.56 -22.37
N SER A 556 -5.56 7.12 -23.62
CA SER A 556 -4.72 6.01 -24.07
C SER A 556 -3.93 6.42 -25.31
N LEU A 557 -2.60 6.32 -25.24
CA LEU A 557 -1.70 6.48 -26.38
C LEU A 557 -1.29 5.11 -26.90
N TYR A 558 -1.54 4.88 -28.19
CA TYR A 558 -1.17 3.68 -28.92
C TYR A 558 -0.12 4.00 -29.98
N GLY A 559 1.08 3.45 -29.84
CA GLY A 559 2.12 3.53 -30.87
C GLY A 559 1.96 2.41 -31.89
N LEU A 560 1.75 2.76 -33.15
CA LEU A 560 1.74 1.79 -34.25
C LEU A 560 3.15 1.22 -34.48
N PRO A 561 3.32 0.12 -35.24
CA PRO A 561 4.63 -0.47 -35.51
C PRO A 561 5.66 0.50 -36.10
N THR A 562 5.20 1.55 -36.78
CA THR A 562 6.02 2.62 -37.37
C THR A 562 6.40 3.72 -36.37
N CYS A 563 5.79 3.77 -35.18
CA CYS A 563 6.18 4.66 -34.09
C CYS A 563 7.43 4.11 -33.40
N THR A 564 8.57 4.79 -33.52
CA THR A 564 9.85 4.29 -33.01
C THR A 564 10.36 5.04 -31.79
N SER A 565 9.86 6.25 -31.54
CA SER A 565 10.23 7.07 -30.38
C SER A 565 9.03 7.77 -29.78
N ILE A 566 8.96 7.75 -28.45
CA ILE A 566 8.03 8.58 -27.66
C ILE A 566 8.86 9.38 -26.65
N ASP A 567 8.76 10.70 -26.70
CA ASP A 567 9.48 11.62 -25.84
C ASP A 567 8.49 12.43 -24.99
N LEU A 568 8.54 12.25 -23.67
CA LEU A 568 7.82 13.03 -22.67
C LEU A 568 8.83 13.97 -21.99
N GLY A 569 8.76 15.27 -22.29
CA GLY A 569 9.78 16.20 -21.80
C GLY A 569 9.27 17.63 -21.59
N GLY A 570 10.11 18.46 -20.99
CA GLY A 570 9.68 19.75 -20.44
C GLY A 570 8.88 19.57 -19.15
N ASN A 571 8.02 20.53 -18.79
CA ASN A 571 7.15 20.44 -17.61
C ASN A 571 5.86 19.65 -17.87
N ALA A 572 5.89 18.70 -18.82
CA ALA A 572 4.71 17.98 -19.25
C ALA A 572 4.33 16.91 -18.22
N SER A 573 3.11 16.99 -17.69
CA SER A 573 2.51 15.90 -16.91
C SER A 573 1.73 14.96 -17.82
N PHE A 574 1.67 13.69 -17.43
CA PHE A 574 0.91 12.66 -18.14
C PHE A 574 0.03 11.89 -17.16
N THR A 575 -1.27 11.77 -17.47
CA THR A 575 -2.21 10.91 -16.76
C THR A 575 -2.98 10.07 -17.76
N GLY A 576 -2.56 8.82 -17.92
CA GLY A 576 -3.11 7.94 -18.95
C GLY A 576 -2.38 6.61 -19.07
N THR A 577 -2.67 5.92 -20.17
CA THR A 577 -2.03 4.65 -20.53
C THR A 577 -1.22 4.80 -21.81
N MET A 578 -0.08 4.11 -21.89
CA MET A 578 0.75 4.10 -23.09
C MET A 578 1.04 2.66 -23.50
N TYR A 579 0.74 2.31 -24.76
CA TYR A 579 1.04 1.02 -25.35
C TYR A 579 1.71 1.18 -26.71
N ALA A 580 3.03 1.03 -26.74
CA ALA A 580 3.86 1.23 -27.93
C ALA A 580 5.07 0.28 -27.91
N PRO A 581 4.86 -1.04 -28.12
CA PRO A 581 5.90 -2.06 -27.95
C PRO A 581 7.10 -1.90 -28.91
N ASN A 582 6.99 -1.07 -29.96
CA ASN A 582 8.06 -0.80 -30.91
C ASN A 582 8.78 0.54 -30.67
N ALA A 583 8.29 1.37 -29.74
CA ALA A 583 8.82 2.71 -29.50
C ALA A 583 9.72 2.79 -28.27
N ALA A 584 10.86 3.47 -28.38
CA ALA A 584 11.69 3.83 -27.24
C ALA A 584 11.07 5.03 -26.51
N PHE A 585 10.76 4.85 -25.24
CA PHE A 585 10.22 5.90 -24.37
C PHE A 585 11.34 6.64 -23.66
N LYS A 586 11.33 7.96 -23.78
CA LYS A 586 12.23 8.86 -23.07
C LYS A 586 11.40 9.78 -22.20
N ALA A 587 11.78 9.90 -20.93
CA ALA A 587 11.22 10.90 -20.05
C ALA A 587 12.32 11.62 -19.28
N GLY A 588 12.19 12.93 -19.10
CA GLY A 588 13.13 13.71 -18.32
C GLY A 588 12.68 15.15 -18.10
N GLY A 589 13.19 15.76 -17.04
CA GLY A 589 12.86 17.13 -16.67
C GLY A 589 11.66 17.29 -15.72
N GLY A 590 11.45 16.35 -14.80
CA GLY A 590 10.42 16.46 -13.76
C GLY A 590 10.62 17.70 -12.90
N GLY A 591 9.52 18.38 -12.59
CA GLY A 591 9.50 19.52 -11.66
C GLY A 591 9.55 19.03 -10.21
N ASN A 592 9.29 19.94 -9.26
CA ASN A 592 9.12 19.56 -7.84
C ASN A 592 7.68 19.12 -7.51
N ASN A 593 6.87 18.82 -8.52
CA ASN A 593 5.46 18.49 -8.32
C ASN A 593 5.29 17.01 -8.04
N GLN A 594 4.30 16.69 -7.21
CA GLN A 594 3.93 15.33 -6.83
C GLN A 594 3.30 14.49 -7.96
N TYR A 595 3.21 15.03 -9.18
CA TYR A 595 2.47 14.42 -10.31
C TYR A 595 3.25 14.60 -11.62
N ASP A 596 4.27 13.78 -11.84
CA ASP A 596 4.97 13.76 -13.13
C ASP A 596 4.31 12.78 -14.11
N CYS A 597 4.05 11.54 -13.68
CA CYS A 597 3.35 10.52 -14.48
C CYS A 597 2.41 9.66 -13.64
N VAL A 598 1.18 9.49 -14.12
CA VAL A 598 0.15 8.65 -13.51
C VAL A 598 -0.42 7.69 -14.55
N GLY A 599 -0.50 6.40 -14.21
CA GLY A 599 -1.12 5.36 -15.04
C GLY A 599 -0.16 4.22 -15.35
N ALA A 600 -0.13 3.72 -16.59
CA ALA A 600 0.70 2.56 -16.94
C ALA A 600 1.32 2.68 -18.34
N VAL A 601 2.54 2.18 -18.50
CA VAL A 601 3.30 2.26 -19.75
C VAL A 601 3.87 0.89 -20.16
N ILE A 602 3.68 0.54 -21.42
CA ILE A 602 4.28 -0.64 -22.07
C ILE A 602 4.93 -0.18 -23.37
N VAL A 603 6.26 -0.29 -23.45
CA VAL A 603 7.07 0.31 -24.52
C VAL A 603 8.25 -0.58 -24.91
N LYS A 604 9.00 -0.26 -25.96
CA LYS A 604 10.17 -1.05 -26.36
C LYS A 604 11.31 -0.96 -25.35
N SER A 605 11.61 0.24 -24.89
CA SER A 605 12.68 0.50 -23.93
C SER A 605 12.40 1.80 -23.20
N VAL A 606 12.87 1.93 -21.96
CA VAL A 606 12.67 3.15 -21.16
C VAL A 606 14.01 3.80 -20.86
N SER A 607 14.11 5.11 -21.09
CA SER A 607 15.20 5.95 -20.60
C SER A 607 14.63 7.12 -19.80
N MET A 608 14.91 7.14 -18.50
CA MET A 608 14.47 8.21 -17.60
C MET A 608 15.68 8.93 -17.00
N ASN A 609 15.67 10.26 -17.04
CA ASN A 609 16.76 11.09 -16.52
C ASN A 609 16.28 12.14 -15.52
N GLY A 610 17.07 12.38 -14.47
CA GLY A 610 16.85 13.45 -13.49
C GLY A 610 16.02 13.01 -12.29
N HIS A 611 15.05 13.84 -11.92
CA HIS A 611 14.03 13.53 -10.91
C HIS A 611 12.70 13.31 -11.62
N PHE A 612 12.04 12.19 -11.34
CA PHE A 612 10.79 11.82 -11.97
C PHE A 612 10.00 10.89 -11.08
N THR A 613 8.70 11.14 -10.89
CA THR A 613 7.83 10.22 -10.14
C THR A 613 6.79 9.56 -11.05
N PHE A 614 6.73 8.23 -10.98
CA PHE A 614 5.78 7.41 -11.71
C PHE A 614 4.80 6.75 -10.72
N HIS A 615 3.51 6.96 -10.94
CA HIS A 615 2.44 6.47 -10.06
C HIS A 615 1.55 5.51 -10.84
N TYR A 616 1.66 4.21 -10.56
CA TYR A 616 0.81 3.20 -11.17
C TYR A 616 -0.61 3.26 -10.60
N ASP A 617 -1.60 3.38 -11.47
CA ASP A 617 -3.01 3.24 -11.09
C ASP A 617 -3.44 1.77 -11.16
N GLU A 618 -3.61 1.14 -10.00
CA GLU A 618 -4.00 -0.28 -9.88
C GLU A 618 -5.40 -0.57 -10.43
N ALA A 619 -6.24 0.46 -10.63
CA ALA A 619 -7.52 0.30 -11.30
C ALA A 619 -7.34 -0.21 -12.74
N LEU A 620 -6.20 0.07 -13.38
CA LEU A 620 -5.86 -0.41 -14.72
C LEU A 620 -5.70 -1.93 -14.78
N GLY A 621 -5.24 -2.57 -13.70
CA GLY A 621 -5.14 -4.02 -13.61
C GLY A 621 -6.49 -4.74 -13.50
N LYS A 622 -7.57 -4.00 -13.23
CA LYS A 622 -8.94 -4.52 -13.07
C LYS A 622 -9.85 -4.11 -14.23
N ASN A 623 -9.77 -2.84 -14.63
CA ASN A 623 -10.68 -2.18 -15.56
C ASN A 623 -9.99 -1.74 -16.87
N GLY A 624 -8.68 -1.98 -17.00
CA GLY A 624 -7.90 -1.59 -18.16
C GLY A 624 -8.13 -2.45 -19.39
N PRO A 625 -7.50 -2.07 -20.52
CA PRO A 625 -7.54 -2.86 -21.75
C PRO A 625 -7.12 -4.31 -21.48
N SER A 626 -7.75 -5.24 -22.18
CA SER A 626 -7.41 -6.66 -22.12
C SER A 626 -6.11 -6.94 -22.87
N SER A 627 -5.24 -7.79 -22.32
CA SER A 627 -4.14 -8.43 -23.07
C SER A 627 -4.58 -9.68 -23.84
N GLY A 628 -5.82 -10.12 -23.62
CA GLY A 628 -6.40 -11.32 -24.21
C GLY A 628 -6.99 -12.27 -23.17
N PHE A 629 -7.73 -13.25 -23.65
CA PHE A 629 -8.17 -14.42 -22.91
C PHE A 629 -7.04 -15.44 -22.84
N VAL A 630 -6.79 -15.92 -21.63
CA VAL A 630 -5.84 -17.00 -21.34
C VAL A 630 -6.57 -18.20 -20.75
N VAL A 631 -6.03 -19.39 -21.02
CA VAL A 631 -6.55 -20.64 -20.45
C VAL A 631 -6.19 -20.73 -18.97
N THR A 632 -7.18 -21.05 -18.13
CA THR A 632 -7.00 -21.22 -16.67
C THR A 632 -7.24 -22.65 -16.21
N SER A 633 -7.97 -23.45 -16.98
CA SER A 633 -8.19 -24.87 -16.69
C SER A 633 -8.43 -25.66 -17.97
N TRP A 634 -8.04 -26.95 -17.95
CA TRP A 634 -8.30 -27.93 -19.00
C TRP A 634 -8.97 -29.15 -18.37
N ASN A 635 -10.20 -29.47 -18.77
CA ASN A 635 -10.95 -30.62 -18.26
C ASN A 635 -11.47 -31.47 -19.42
N GLU A 636 -11.00 -32.70 -19.54
CA GLU A 636 -11.49 -33.65 -20.54
C GLU A 636 -12.77 -34.34 -20.02
N GLU A 637 -13.80 -34.41 -20.88
CA GLU A 637 -15.14 -34.91 -20.54
C GLU A 637 -15.61 -36.06 -21.44
#